data_AF-A0A1C4TG94-F1
#
_entry.id   AF-A0A1C4TG94-F1
#
_cell.length_a   1.000
_cell.length_b   1.000
_cell.length_c   1.000
_cell.angle_alpha   90.00
_cell.angle_beta   90.00
_cell.angle_gamma   90.00
#
_symmetry.space_group_name_H-M   'P 1'
#
loop_
_entity.id
_entity.type
_entity.pdbx_description
1 polymer ?
#
loop_
_entity_poly.entity_id
_entity_poly.type
_entity_poly.pdbx_seq_one_letter_code
_entity_poly.pdbx_strand_id
1 'polypeptide(L)'
;MARPGTIPVPDPGPAAAPSGPGAAGPARAASMITLRERTPAASYAYAMLGGVENRSVSPVFVGRAEELASLTEALGRAASGDPQALLIGGEAGVGKTRLVEQFVSAAERRDAVVAVGSCVEIGADGLPFAPFPAALRALRRALPEEMAAACAGKEGELARLLPELGEAHRDATDEYSTARLFELAGRLLEQISADRPVVLVLEDLHWADASTRHLLAYLFRTLSTGRLMVVGTYRADDIHRRHPLRPLLAELDRLRTVTRVELDRFSHDEVGRQLAGILAEIPEAALVDEIFERSDGNAFFVEELAGSLECCGDSSGLSESLRDLLLVRVEALPEHAQRIARIVAEGGSFVEHELLAAVAGLGEDDLDEALRAAVGANLLQPAPDSDGYRFRHSLVREAVSDDLLPGERTRVNRRYAEALEADPSLVRDDERATRLASYWYAAHDAAKALPAVLRAAVEARRRYAYSEQLRLLERAMELWDDVPGEVLATLRPFDYAEVYPASACDPENTPLRYLDVMAEATVAAHFGGDRKRALAISKKAMRVLAAEADPLREAWFLVQRSRLVQGLDKGDGWEELAAAQELVRGLPPSPVQADVHTNVASWKALHQPGPQALADSDRAVEYARLVGDEYIELHARLTRGWLVADAGGVEEGLAEMYAVRDRAEQLHLMNLLGRVSINLPSSLESMGRSLEAVAAADHGIEICHSHGLADSGAWVYANQSESLFSLGHWAQSETAAASSARLALGPRAKGLAALRRTELAVARGDTAEAEEQLALVRRHFGHRDPQHQHTIDPVRLGMVLAASQGRLAEARAAFEELARAGFPPGTQRYALPLLRTAAMIEADHRGLPAAEPDRPELLALIRRCAKTLPMLVPVWEAFGVFIEAELARAEGTDTPDHWARAAEAFGPLFRPYQLAQIHHRWAESLLITPGCRSTATALLHRAQEAAGRLGARPLAEAVEQLAARARITLDDPGAAPGSDAGIHPSVLAPASAADGPGRPPAEEEDPAIAAVASFGLTPREQDVHRLVAAGHTNRKIAEELFISPKTASVHVSNILAKLGVSSRGEAAALAHRLRLYPAA
;
A
#
# COMPACT_ATOMS: atom_id res chain seq x y z
N MET A 1 7.84 -20.59 58.34
CA MET A 1 8.28 -19.78 59.50
C MET A 1 7.71 -18.37 59.39
N ALA A 2 7.85 -17.53 60.41
CA ALA A 2 6.93 -16.42 60.70
C ALA A 2 7.07 -15.14 59.84
N ARG A 3 5.94 -14.42 59.79
CA ARG A 3 5.68 -12.99 59.49
C ARG A 3 6.42 -12.03 60.47
N PRO A 4 6.46 -10.66 60.30
CA PRO A 4 5.37 -9.72 59.87
C PRO A 4 5.81 -8.57 58.91
N GLY A 5 4.97 -7.63 58.41
CA GLY A 5 3.51 -7.34 58.48
C GLY A 5 3.16 -6.14 57.53
N THR A 6 2.01 -6.05 56.82
CA THR A 6 0.69 -5.45 57.20
C THR A 6 0.73 -3.92 57.43
N ILE A 7 -0.10 -2.98 56.89
CA ILE A 7 -1.43 -2.91 56.16
C ILE A 7 -1.49 -1.53 55.39
N PRO A 8 -2.61 -0.96 54.84
CA PRO A 8 -3.79 -1.46 54.09
C PRO A 8 -4.11 -0.69 52.76
N VAL A 9 -5.06 -1.23 51.98
CA VAL A 9 -5.90 -0.51 50.97
C VAL A 9 -7.32 -0.33 51.55
N PRO A 10 -8.07 0.75 51.26
CA PRO A 10 -9.52 0.84 51.53
C PRO A 10 -10.39 0.72 50.27
N ASP A 11 -11.51 0.00 50.41
CA ASP A 11 -12.60 -0.21 49.44
C ASP A 11 -13.90 0.45 50.00
N PRO A 12 -15.01 0.64 49.24
CA PRO A 12 -16.00 1.69 49.53
C PRO A 12 -17.28 1.29 50.31
N GLY A 13 -17.96 2.33 50.85
CA GLY A 13 -19.37 2.34 51.29
C GLY A 13 -19.62 2.22 52.81
N PRO A 14 -20.86 2.38 53.32
CA PRO A 14 -22.10 2.81 52.65
C PRO A 14 -23.02 3.80 53.46
N ALA A 15 -24.20 4.08 52.90
CA ALA A 15 -25.52 4.22 53.57
C ALA A 15 -26.18 5.59 53.93
N ALA A 16 -27.43 5.69 53.45
CA ALA A 16 -28.68 6.16 54.10
C ALA A 16 -29.24 7.59 53.83
N ALA A 17 -30.56 7.61 53.56
CA ALA A 17 -31.42 8.77 53.21
C ALA A 17 -32.25 9.26 54.43
N PRO A 18 -33.15 10.29 54.32
CA PRO A 18 -34.44 10.25 53.58
C PRO A 18 -34.68 11.55 52.73
N SER A 19 -35.84 11.92 52.14
CA SER A 19 -37.26 11.55 52.27
C SER A 19 -38.06 11.82 50.95
N GLY A 20 -39.34 11.41 50.89
CA GLY A 20 -40.38 11.96 49.96
C GLY A 20 -41.39 12.87 50.70
N PRO A 21 -42.61 13.19 50.17
CA PRO A 21 -43.32 12.50 49.06
C PRO A 21 -44.19 13.36 48.06
N GLY A 22 -44.61 12.71 46.95
CA GLY A 22 -45.88 12.98 46.20
C GLY A 22 -45.91 14.16 45.21
N ALA A 23 -46.86 14.26 44.26
CA ALA A 23 -47.79 13.28 43.65
C ALA A 23 -48.46 13.89 42.38
N ALA A 24 -48.92 13.04 41.45
CA ALA A 24 -49.83 13.33 40.32
C ALA A 24 -49.38 14.28 39.16
N GLY A 25 -49.78 13.94 37.93
CA GLY A 25 -49.94 14.88 36.79
C GLY A 25 -51.41 14.94 36.36
N PRO A 26 -51.75 15.20 35.09
CA PRO A 26 -51.12 16.07 34.08
C PRO A 26 -52.08 17.19 33.59
N ALA A 27 -51.59 18.32 33.07
CA ALA A 27 -52.45 19.30 32.39
C ALA A 27 -51.70 20.18 31.36
N ARG A 28 -52.36 20.42 30.21
CA ARG A 28 -51.96 21.42 29.19
C ARG A 28 -52.49 22.81 29.58
N ALA A 29 -51.66 23.85 29.45
CA ALA A 29 -52.07 25.19 29.01
C ALA A 29 -50.84 26.02 28.59
N ALA A 30 -50.99 26.88 27.59
CA ALA A 30 -49.91 27.68 27.03
C ALA A 30 -49.74 29.04 27.73
N SER A 31 -48.52 29.58 27.74
CA SER A 31 -48.24 31.02 27.58
C SER A 31 -46.76 31.29 27.32
N MET A 32 -46.47 32.35 26.56
CA MET A 32 -45.14 32.73 26.11
C MET A 32 -44.27 33.27 27.25
N ILE A 33 -43.00 32.87 27.31
CA ILE A 33 -41.93 33.65 27.99
C ILE A 33 -40.70 33.66 27.09
N THR A 34 -40.15 34.86 26.90
CA THR A 34 -38.93 35.15 26.12
C THR A 34 -37.70 34.45 26.68
N LEU A 35 -36.96 33.72 25.83
CA LEU A 35 -35.65 33.18 26.18
C LEU A 35 -34.63 34.31 26.28
N ARG A 36 -33.98 34.40 27.44
CA ARG A 36 -32.83 35.26 27.70
C ARG A 36 -31.58 34.42 27.44
N GLU A 37 -30.76 34.83 26.48
CA GLU A 37 -29.54 34.11 26.12
C GLU A 37 -28.59 33.99 27.32
N ARG A 38 -27.93 32.82 27.45
CA ARG A 38 -26.88 32.58 28.43
C ARG A 38 -25.53 32.54 27.71
N THR A 39 -24.76 33.60 27.83
CA THR A 39 -23.34 33.61 27.45
C THR A 39 -22.54 32.71 28.39
N PRO A 40 -21.68 31.80 27.88
CA PRO A 40 -20.65 31.16 28.70
C PRO A 40 -19.51 32.16 28.97
N ALA A 41 -18.89 32.06 30.15
CA ALA A 41 -17.87 33.00 30.59
C ALA A 41 -16.53 32.76 29.88
N ALA A 42 -16.03 33.78 29.17
CA ALA A 42 -14.70 33.79 28.57
C ALA A 42 -13.62 34.22 29.59
N SER A 43 -12.39 33.73 29.39
CA SER A 43 -11.24 34.08 30.22
C SER A 43 -10.86 35.57 30.08
N TYR A 44 -10.69 36.25 31.21
CA TYR A 44 -10.35 37.68 31.27
C TYR A 44 -8.86 37.91 30.99
N ALA A 45 -8.47 37.93 29.71
CA ALA A 45 -7.17 38.44 29.25
C ALA A 45 -7.23 39.05 27.83
N TYR A 46 -7.90 38.38 26.88
CA TYR A 46 -7.87 38.73 25.45
C TYR A 46 -8.79 39.89 25.00
N ALA A 47 -9.45 40.59 25.93
CA ALA A 47 -10.49 41.57 25.60
C ALA A 47 -9.98 42.94 25.09
N MET A 48 -8.66 43.17 25.02
CA MET A 48 -8.07 44.50 24.74
C MET A 48 -7.69 44.77 23.27
N LEU A 49 -7.79 43.80 22.36
CA LEU A 49 -7.39 43.98 20.94
C LEU A 49 -8.50 43.72 19.91
N GLY A 50 -9.69 43.28 20.34
CA GLY A 50 -10.80 42.91 19.44
C GLY A 50 -11.60 44.07 18.83
N GLY A 51 -10.96 45.21 18.55
CA GLY A 51 -11.66 46.48 18.28
C GLY A 51 -10.96 47.47 17.33
N VAL A 52 -10.18 46.99 16.36
CA VAL A 52 -9.69 47.83 15.25
C VAL A 52 -10.58 47.61 14.03
N GLU A 53 -11.22 48.67 13.52
CA GLU A 53 -12.01 48.60 12.28
C GLU A 53 -11.08 48.35 11.08
N ASN A 54 -11.07 47.12 10.56
CA ASN A 54 -10.35 46.77 9.33
C ASN A 54 -11.04 47.36 8.10
N ARG A 55 -10.55 48.52 7.61
CA ARG A 55 -11.07 49.18 6.40
C ARG A 55 -10.31 48.84 5.11
N SER A 56 -9.05 48.39 5.19
CA SER A 56 -8.20 48.12 4.02
C SER A 56 -8.46 46.76 3.33
N VAL A 57 -9.69 46.23 3.39
CA VAL A 57 -10.04 44.90 2.87
C VAL A 57 -11.45 44.97 2.29
N SER A 58 -11.68 44.45 1.08
CA SER A 58 -13.05 44.37 0.59
C SER A 58 -13.84 43.41 1.49
N PRO A 59 -14.98 43.79 2.09
CA PRO A 59 -15.85 42.86 2.80
C PRO A 59 -16.71 42.01 1.83
N VAL A 60 -16.77 42.39 0.56
CA VAL A 60 -17.61 41.76 -0.47
C VAL A 60 -16.81 40.67 -1.20
N PHE A 61 -17.42 39.50 -1.40
CA PHE A 61 -16.88 38.50 -2.31
C PHE A 61 -17.15 38.90 -3.77
N VAL A 62 -16.10 39.12 -4.54
CA VAL A 62 -16.16 39.65 -5.91
C VAL A 62 -15.63 38.59 -6.89
N GLY A 63 -16.31 38.46 -8.03
CA GLY A 63 -15.99 37.46 -9.05
C GLY A 63 -16.31 36.02 -8.61
N ARG A 64 -15.63 35.06 -9.24
CA ARG A 64 -15.52 33.65 -8.81
C ARG A 64 -16.80 32.82 -8.71
N ALA A 65 -17.89 33.25 -9.34
CA ALA A 65 -19.18 32.57 -9.26
C ALA A 65 -19.18 31.19 -9.94
N GLU A 66 -18.43 31.03 -11.03
CA GLU A 66 -18.34 29.77 -11.78
C GLU A 66 -17.46 28.76 -11.04
N GLU A 67 -16.33 29.20 -10.49
CA GLU A 67 -15.41 28.37 -9.69
C GLU A 67 -16.08 27.89 -8.38
N LEU A 68 -16.82 28.76 -7.70
CA LEU A 68 -17.60 28.40 -6.51
C LEU A 68 -18.77 27.44 -6.84
N ALA A 69 -19.38 27.59 -8.02
CA ALA A 69 -20.40 26.65 -8.51
C ALA A 69 -19.78 25.26 -8.80
N SER A 70 -18.61 25.21 -9.42
CA SER A 70 -17.87 23.96 -9.69
C SER A 70 -17.50 23.21 -8.39
N LEU A 71 -16.96 23.92 -7.39
CA LEU A 71 -16.70 23.38 -6.06
C LEU A 71 -17.99 22.85 -5.39
N THR A 72 -19.10 23.58 -5.52
CA THR A 72 -20.42 23.16 -5.03
C THR A 72 -20.95 21.91 -5.73
N GLU A 73 -20.79 21.79 -7.06
CA GLU A 73 -21.26 20.63 -7.82
C GLU A 73 -20.47 19.37 -7.44
N ALA A 74 -19.15 19.50 -7.31
CA ALA A 74 -18.29 18.41 -6.87
C ALA A 74 -18.65 17.94 -5.44
N LEU A 75 -18.93 18.87 -4.51
CA LEU A 75 -19.42 18.50 -3.18
C LEU A 75 -20.73 17.69 -3.25
N GLY A 76 -21.61 18.00 -4.21
CA GLY A 76 -22.83 17.24 -4.47
C GLY A 76 -22.56 15.80 -4.93
N ARG A 77 -21.57 15.59 -5.81
CA ARG A 77 -21.14 14.25 -6.24
C ARG A 77 -20.47 13.47 -5.09
N ALA A 78 -19.56 14.10 -4.35
CA ALA A 78 -18.96 13.52 -3.15
C ALA A 78 -20.01 13.09 -2.13
N ALA A 79 -21.00 13.94 -1.83
CA ALA A 79 -22.10 13.60 -0.92
C ALA A 79 -22.95 12.40 -1.39
N SER A 80 -22.96 12.08 -2.68
CA SER A 80 -23.62 10.89 -3.24
C SER A 80 -22.79 9.60 -3.20
N GLY A 81 -21.54 9.66 -2.71
CA GLY A 81 -20.63 8.52 -2.60
C GLY A 81 -19.66 8.34 -3.77
N ASP A 82 -19.46 9.38 -4.59
CA ASP A 82 -18.47 9.44 -5.67
C ASP A 82 -17.33 10.41 -5.27
N PRO A 83 -16.21 9.94 -4.69
CA PRO A 83 -15.15 10.81 -4.18
C PRO A 83 -14.60 11.79 -5.22
N GLN A 84 -14.43 13.05 -4.84
CA GLN A 84 -13.94 14.11 -5.75
C GLN A 84 -12.61 14.68 -5.26
N ALA A 85 -11.70 14.95 -6.20
CA ALA A 85 -10.46 15.67 -5.95
C ALA A 85 -10.42 16.96 -6.79
N LEU A 86 -10.12 18.09 -6.16
CA LEU A 86 -10.03 19.39 -6.83
C LEU A 86 -8.69 20.06 -6.55
N LEU A 87 -8.10 20.63 -7.58
CA LEU A 87 -6.82 21.33 -7.53
C LEU A 87 -7.01 22.79 -7.98
N ILE A 88 -6.87 23.72 -7.05
CA ILE A 88 -7.02 25.17 -7.28
C ILE A 88 -5.62 25.77 -7.49
N GLY A 89 -5.28 26.00 -8.76
CA GLY A 89 -4.13 26.77 -9.19
C GLY A 89 -4.44 28.25 -9.33
N GLY A 90 -3.39 29.06 -9.43
CA GLY A 90 -3.48 30.51 -9.62
C GLY A 90 -2.29 31.22 -8.97
N GLU A 91 -2.07 32.48 -9.32
CA GLU A 91 -0.94 33.25 -8.80
C GLU A 91 -1.04 33.55 -7.29
N ALA A 92 0.08 33.90 -6.67
CA ALA A 92 0.10 34.45 -5.33
C ALA A 92 -0.79 35.71 -5.24
N GLY A 93 -1.60 35.83 -4.17
CA GLY A 93 -2.50 36.96 -3.98
C GLY A 93 -3.82 36.95 -4.78
N VAL A 94 -4.00 36.08 -5.77
CA VAL A 94 -5.17 36.09 -6.70
C VAL A 94 -6.55 35.75 -6.07
N GLY A 95 -6.58 35.41 -4.78
CA GLY A 95 -7.82 35.14 -4.02
C GLY A 95 -8.14 33.66 -3.73
N LYS A 96 -7.19 32.72 -3.93
CA LYS A 96 -7.37 31.27 -3.68
C LYS A 96 -8.00 30.95 -2.32
N THR A 97 -7.36 31.37 -1.23
CA THR A 97 -7.82 31.13 0.15
C THR A 97 -9.21 31.71 0.40
N ARG A 98 -9.51 32.89 -0.16
CA ARG A 98 -10.81 33.54 -0.02
C ARG A 98 -11.94 32.79 -0.76
N LEU A 99 -11.65 32.17 -1.91
CA LEU A 99 -12.58 31.24 -2.58
C LEU A 99 -12.82 29.99 -1.71
N VAL A 100 -11.77 29.44 -1.12
CA VAL A 100 -11.87 28.29 -0.20
C VAL A 100 -12.71 28.63 1.03
N GLU A 101 -12.47 29.76 1.71
CA GLU A 101 -13.26 30.21 2.87
C GLU A 101 -14.77 30.34 2.56
N GLN A 102 -15.12 30.89 1.39
CA GLN A 102 -16.51 30.96 0.93
C GLN A 102 -17.10 29.58 0.61
N PHE A 103 -16.30 28.68 0.03
CA PHE A 103 -16.72 27.30 -0.22
C PHE A 103 -16.91 26.51 1.08
N VAL A 104 -16.00 26.61 2.05
CA VAL A 104 -16.11 26.03 3.39
C VAL A 104 -17.40 26.49 4.06
N SER A 105 -17.64 27.80 4.07
CA SER A 105 -18.89 28.39 4.59
C SER A 105 -20.15 27.90 3.85
N ALA A 106 -20.04 27.43 2.60
CA ALA A 106 -21.13 26.84 1.83
C ALA A 106 -21.27 25.31 2.02
N ALA A 107 -20.19 24.62 2.38
CA ALA A 107 -20.15 23.20 2.68
C ALA A 107 -20.72 22.90 4.06
N GLU A 108 -20.35 23.69 5.08
CA GLU A 108 -20.90 23.60 6.44
C GLU A 108 -22.42 23.81 6.46
N ARG A 109 -22.93 24.76 5.64
CA ARG A 109 -24.37 24.97 5.42
C ARG A 109 -25.11 23.81 4.74
N ARG A 110 -24.39 22.76 4.32
CA ARG A 110 -24.91 21.50 3.74
C ARG A 110 -24.54 20.28 4.61
N ASP A 111 -24.29 20.51 5.90
CA ASP A 111 -23.92 19.49 6.89
C ASP A 111 -22.63 18.69 6.56
N ALA A 112 -21.75 19.25 5.71
CA ALA A 112 -20.44 18.68 5.46
C ALA A 112 -19.45 19.06 6.56
N VAL A 113 -18.63 18.10 7.01
CA VAL A 113 -17.56 18.37 7.98
C VAL A 113 -16.30 18.78 7.24
N VAL A 114 -15.78 19.96 7.56
CA VAL A 114 -14.57 20.51 6.93
C VAL A 114 -13.37 20.33 7.86
N ALA A 115 -12.24 19.92 7.30
CA ALA A 115 -10.95 19.93 7.96
C ALA A 115 -9.90 20.59 7.06
N VAL A 116 -9.16 21.55 7.62
CA VAL A 116 -8.12 22.30 6.91
C VAL A 116 -6.75 21.91 7.45
N GLY A 117 -5.82 21.63 6.55
CA GLY A 117 -4.39 21.52 6.82
C GLY A 117 -3.61 22.38 5.81
N SER A 118 -2.44 22.88 6.20
CA SER A 118 -1.58 23.68 5.33
C SER A 118 -0.18 23.08 5.26
N CYS A 119 0.43 23.09 4.07
CA CYS A 119 1.87 22.87 3.96
C CYS A 119 2.63 24.05 4.61
N VAL A 120 3.76 23.73 5.26
CA VAL A 120 4.51 24.70 6.07
C VAL A 120 5.92 24.84 5.50
N GLU A 121 6.29 26.06 5.13
CA GLU A 121 7.65 26.37 4.71
C GLU A 121 8.57 26.45 5.95
N ILE A 122 9.27 25.35 6.23
CA ILE A 122 10.36 25.25 7.21
C ILE A 122 11.57 24.64 6.50
N GLY A 123 12.58 25.48 6.26
CA GLY A 123 13.76 25.11 5.46
C GLY A 123 13.41 24.63 4.04
N ALA A 124 14.36 23.99 3.36
CA ALA A 124 14.16 23.53 1.98
C ALA A 124 13.40 22.19 1.85
N ASP A 125 12.99 21.57 2.96
CA ASP A 125 12.39 20.22 2.96
C ASP A 125 10.98 20.14 3.56
N GLY A 126 10.57 21.12 4.38
CA GLY A 126 9.29 21.11 5.06
C GLY A 126 9.22 20.13 6.24
N LEU A 127 8.09 20.16 6.96
CA LEU A 127 7.74 19.14 7.95
C LEU A 127 7.08 17.95 7.23
N PRO A 128 7.54 16.69 7.45
CA PRO A 128 6.93 15.54 6.81
C PRO A 128 5.44 15.41 7.13
N PHE A 129 4.62 15.18 6.10
CA PHE A 129 3.17 15.03 6.21
C PHE A 129 2.41 16.27 6.72
N ALA A 130 3.04 17.44 6.88
CA ALA A 130 2.53 18.61 7.62
C ALA A 130 1.00 18.90 7.57
N PRO A 131 0.32 18.92 6.40
CA PRO A 131 -1.11 19.23 6.37
C PRO A 131 -2.00 18.12 6.95
N PHE A 132 -1.56 16.86 6.95
CA PHE A 132 -2.37 15.72 7.41
C PHE A 132 -2.58 15.68 8.93
N PRO A 133 -1.56 15.81 9.81
CA PRO A 133 -1.78 15.90 11.26
C PRO A 133 -2.71 17.05 11.65
N ALA A 134 -2.59 18.22 11.00
CA ALA A 134 -3.46 19.36 11.24
C ALA A 134 -4.93 19.04 10.92
N ALA A 135 -5.20 18.52 9.72
CA ALA A 135 -6.55 18.15 9.32
C ALA A 135 -7.13 16.98 10.13
N LEU A 136 -6.33 15.95 10.45
CA LEU A 136 -6.77 14.82 11.29
C LEU A 136 -7.09 15.26 12.73
N ARG A 137 -6.36 16.24 13.29
CA ARG A 137 -6.71 16.89 14.57
C ARG A 137 -8.05 17.62 14.50
N ALA A 138 -8.34 18.32 13.39
CA ALA A 138 -9.64 18.96 13.18
C ALA A 138 -10.77 17.92 13.08
N LEU A 139 -10.60 16.86 12.27
CA LEU A 139 -11.56 15.76 12.18
C LEU A 139 -11.81 15.08 13.53
N ARG A 140 -10.75 14.80 14.31
CA ARG A 140 -10.88 14.19 15.65
C ARG A 140 -11.69 15.04 16.63
N ARG A 141 -11.63 16.38 16.52
CA ARG A 141 -12.43 17.29 17.35
C ARG A 141 -13.89 17.34 16.90
N ALA A 142 -14.13 17.29 15.59
CA ALA A 142 -15.48 17.34 15.02
C ALA A 142 -16.24 16.01 15.10
N LEU A 143 -15.53 14.88 14.96
CA LEU A 143 -16.05 13.51 14.83
C LEU A 143 -15.30 12.53 15.76
N PRO A 144 -15.41 12.68 17.09
CA PRO A 144 -14.63 11.89 18.03
C PRO A 144 -15.00 10.41 18.04
N GLU A 145 -16.28 10.06 17.84
CA GLU A 145 -16.76 8.67 17.84
C GLU A 145 -16.38 7.94 16.54
N GLU A 146 -16.58 8.58 15.39
CA GLU A 146 -16.19 8.02 14.08
C GLU A 146 -14.68 7.89 13.94
N MET A 147 -13.91 8.86 14.45
CA MET A 147 -12.44 8.79 14.50
C MET A 147 -11.97 7.64 15.40
N ALA A 148 -12.62 7.41 16.55
CA ALA A 148 -12.29 6.30 17.44
C ALA A 148 -12.60 4.94 16.79
N ALA A 149 -13.75 4.81 16.13
CA ALA A 149 -14.13 3.59 15.41
C ALA A 149 -13.20 3.29 14.22
N ALA A 150 -12.81 4.31 13.44
CA ALA A 150 -11.95 4.13 12.27
C ALA A 150 -10.47 3.86 12.65
N CYS A 151 -10.01 4.39 13.78
CA CYS A 151 -8.68 4.10 14.34
C CYS A 151 -8.56 2.73 15.02
N ALA A 152 -9.67 2.07 15.36
CA ALA A 152 -9.68 0.87 16.21
C ALA A 152 -8.77 -0.25 15.67
N GLY A 153 -7.82 -0.70 16.50
CA GLY A 153 -6.85 -1.75 16.17
C GLY A 153 -5.71 -1.30 15.23
N LYS A 154 -5.63 -0.01 14.90
CA LYS A 154 -4.64 0.61 13.98
C LYS A 154 -3.91 1.79 14.63
N GLU A 155 -4.18 2.07 15.90
CA GLU A 155 -3.75 3.27 16.61
C GLU A 155 -2.22 3.44 16.60
N GLY A 156 -1.48 2.34 16.75
CA GLY A 156 -0.01 2.35 16.75
C GLY A 156 0.61 2.76 15.41
N GLU A 157 0.01 2.40 14.27
CA GLU A 157 0.53 2.82 12.97
C GLU A 157 0.05 4.23 12.60
N LEU A 158 -1.21 4.55 12.89
CA LEU A 158 -1.76 5.89 12.68
C LEU A 158 -1.11 6.94 13.61
N ALA A 159 -0.54 6.55 14.75
CA ALA A 159 0.27 7.40 15.61
C ALA A 159 1.50 8.01 14.91
N ARG A 160 1.97 7.42 13.80
CA ARG A 160 3.05 8.01 12.97
C ARG A 160 2.63 9.30 12.27
N LEU A 161 1.33 9.46 11.98
CA LEU A 161 0.72 10.69 11.47
C LEU A 161 0.07 11.54 12.58
N LEU A 162 -0.51 10.91 13.59
CA LEU A 162 -1.21 11.60 14.68
C LEU A 162 -0.75 11.04 16.05
N PRO A 163 0.40 11.52 16.60
CA PRO A 163 0.99 10.99 17.83
C PRO A 163 0.04 10.95 19.04
N GLU A 164 -0.99 11.80 19.03
CA GLU A 164 -2.03 11.83 20.06
C GLU A 164 -2.95 10.57 20.07
N LEU A 165 -2.74 9.58 19.20
CA LEU A 165 -3.45 8.28 19.19
C LEU A 165 -2.79 7.21 20.07
N GLY A 166 -1.48 7.30 20.34
CA GLY A 166 -0.75 6.30 21.13
C GLY A 166 0.74 6.25 20.79
N GLU A 167 1.45 5.27 21.33
CA GLU A 167 2.85 5.01 20.94
C GLU A 167 2.91 4.13 19.68
N ALA A 168 3.69 4.57 18.70
CA ALA A 168 4.00 3.74 17.54
C ALA A 168 4.93 2.59 17.94
N HIS A 169 4.56 1.37 17.57
CA HIS A 169 5.33 0.17 17.92
C HIS A 169 6.70 0.19 17.21
N ARG A 170 7.70 -0.41 17.88
CA ARG A 170 9.05 -0.62 17.33
C ARG A 170 9.05 -1.79 16.35
N ASP A 171 8.34 -1.63 15.24
CA ASP A 171 8.28 -2.63 14.19
C ASP A 171 9.58 -2.65 13.38
N ALA A 172 9.96 -3.83 12.88
CA ALA A 172 11.04 -3.96 11.91
C ALA A 172 10.67 -3.21 10.62
N THR A 173 11.36 -2.12 10.33
CA THR A 173 11.07 -1.25 9.18
C THR A 173 11.37 -1.94 7.85
N ASP A 174 10.47 -1.81 6.87
CA ASP A 174 10.58 -2.46 5.56
C ASP A 174 10.24 -1.49 4.39
N GLU A 175 10.49 -1.92 3.15
CA GLU A 175 10.19 -1.16 1.92
C GLU A 175 8.69 -0.83 1.77
N TYR A 176 7.79 -1.57 2.44
CA TYR A 176 6.34 -1.45 2.31
C TYR A 176 5.70 -0.57 3.39
N SER A 177 6.44 -0.21 4.44
CA SER A 177 5.97 0.49 5.63
C SER A 177 5.30 1.84 5.29
N THR A 178 5.85 2.58 4.32
CA THR A 178 5.25 3.82 3.80
C THR A 178 3.91 3.57 3.11
N ALA A 179 3.82 2.51 2.28
CA ALA A 179 2.61 2.16 1.56
C ALA A 179 1.50 1.70 2.53
N ARG A 180 1.88 0.96 3.58
CA ARG A 180 0.99 0.58 4.69
C ARG A 180 0.40 1.79 5.39
N LEU A 181 1.23 2.77 5.74
CA LEU A 181 0.75 4.01 6.36
C LEU A 181 -0.24 4.77 5.44
N PHE A 182 0.02 4.80 4.14
CA PHE A 182 -0.87 5.47 3.17
C PHE A 182 -2.21 4.75 3.00
N GLU A 183 -2.19 3.40 2.99
CA GLU A 183 -3.40 2.59 2.92
C GLU A 183 -4.27 2.75 4.18
N LEU A 184 -3.64 2.74 5.36
CA LEU A 184 -4.33 2.99 6.63
C LEU A 184 -4.92 4.42 6.69
N ALA A 185 -4.18 5.43 6.22
CA ALA A 185 -4.67 6.81 6.14
C ALA A 185 -5.82 6.98 5.13
N GLY A 186 -5.77 6.30 3.98
CA GLY A 186 -6.86 6.28 3.01
C GLY A 186 -8.14 5.68 3.59
N ARG A 187 -8.04 4.49 4.20
CA ARG A 187 -9.19 3.83 4.83
C ARG A 187 -9.75 4.59 6.03
N LEU A 188 -8.90 5.26 6.81
CA LEU A 188 -9.34 6.16 7.89
C LEU A 188 -10.29 7.23 7.33
N LEU A 189 -9.94 7.86 6.21
CA LEU A 189 -10.78 8.87 5.55
C LEU A 189 -12.04 8.28 4.90
N GLU A 190 -11.96 7.08 4.29
CA GLU A 190 -13.14 6.38 3.77
C GLU A 190 -14.14 6.00 4.88
N GLN A 191 -13.66 5.50 6.02
CA GLN A 191 -14.49 5.14 7.18
C GLN A 191 -15.14 6.38 7.83
N ILE A 192 -14.37 7.46 8.06
CA ILE A 192 -14.91 8.72 8.63
C ILE A 192 -15.94 9.39 7.68
N SER A 193 -15.80 9.19 6.36
CA SER A 193 -16.72 9.74 5.35
C SER A 193 -17.83 8.78 4.89
N ALA A 194 -18.06 7.66 5.58
CA ALA A 194 -19.09 6.69 5.19
C ALA A 194 -20.52 7.28 5.28
N ASP A 195 -20.85 7.90 6.41
CA ASP A 195 -22.21 8.36 6.73
C ASP A 195 -22.48 9.82 6.33
N ARG A 196 -21.45 10.67 6.34
CA ARG A 196 -21.57 12.13 6.14
C ARG A 196 -20.50 12.67 5.17
N PRO A 197 -20.77 13.76 4.42
CA PRO A 197 -19.77 14.36 3.56
C PRO A 197 -18.61 14.96 4.37
N VAL A 198 -17.37 14.68 3.94
CA VAL A 198 -16.15 15.23 4.55
C VAL A 198 -15.37 15.99 3.49
N VAL A 199 -14.96 17.21 3.81
CA VAL A 199 -14.14 18.07 2.95
C VAL A 199 -12.76 18.24 3.59
N LEU A 200 -11.73 17.69 2.93
CA LEU A 200 -10.34 17.83 3.32
C LEU A 200 -9.68 18.92 2.48
N VAL A 201 -9.40 20.08 3.08
CA VAL A 201 -8.71 21.20 2.44
C VAL A 201 -7.21 21.12 2.78
N LEU A 202 -6.36 21.18 1.76
CA LEU A 202 -4.91 21.11 1.86
C LEU A 202 -4.31 22.33 1.16
N GLU A 203 -4.02 23.36 1.96
CA GLU A 203 -3.50 24.64 1.48
C GLU A 203 -1.99 24.57 1.14
N ASP A 204 -1.58 25.38 0.16
CA ASP A 204 -0.19 25.67 -0.16
C ASP A 204 0.67 24.47 -0.61
N LEU A 205 0.11 23.53 -1.39
CA LEU A 205 0.77 22.31 -1.88
C LEU A 205 2.09 22.53 -2.65
N HIS A 206 2.39 23.76 -3.10
CA HIS A 206 3.68 24.13 -3.66
C HIS A 206 4.84 23.92 -2.66
N TRP A 207 4.60 24.08 -1.36
CA TRP A 207 5.54 23.76 -0.28
C TRP A 207 5.47 22.30 0.21
N ALA A 208 4.73 21.42 -0.45
CA ALA A 208 4.58 20.03 0.00
C ALA A 208 5.89 19.22 -0.10
N ASP A 209 6.29 18.63 1.02
CA ASP A 209 7.38 17.66 1.12
C ASP A 209 7.12 16.42 0.22
N ALA A 210 8.13 15.57 0.03
CA ALA A 210 7.97 14.41 -0.85
C ALA A 210 7.00 13.38 -0.29
N SER A 211 6.98 13.16 1.02
CA SER A 211 6.09 12.20 1.65
C SER A 211 4.61 12.66 1.61
N THR A 212 4.32 13.95 1.83
CA THR A 212 3.00 14.56 1.56
C THR A 212 2.58 14.38 0.10
N ARG A 213 3.47 14.67 -0.86
CA ARG A 213 3.17 14.51 -2.30
C ARG A 213 2.92 13.04 -2.68
N HIS A 214 3.64 12.09 -2.09
CA HIS A 214 3.42 10.66 -2.31
C HIS A 214 2.09 10.18 -1.71
N LEU A 215 1.71 10.65 -0.51
CA LEU A 215 0.42 10.33 0.11
C LEU A 215 -0.75 10.92 -0.71
N LEU A 216 -0.63 12.16 -1.18
CA LEU A 216 -1.61 12.78 -2.09
C LEU A 216 -1.79 11.98 -3.39
N ALA A 217 -0.68 11.58 -4.02
CA ALA A 217 -0.70 10.75 -5.23
C ALA A 217 -1.38 9.39 -4.98
N TYR A 218 -1.15 8.79 -3.81
CA TYR A 218 -1.80 7.55 -3.40
C TYR A 218 -3.31 7.75 -3.25
N LEU A 219 -3.74 8.70 -2.41
CA LEU A 219 -5.15 8.97 -2.12
C LEU A 219 -5.95 9.22 -3.40
N PHE A 220 -5.48 10.09 -4.30
CA PHE A 220 -6.24 10.42 -5.53
C PHE A 220 -6.34 9.25 -6.52
N ARG A 221 -5.54 8.19 -6.33
CA ARG A 221 -5.54 6.98 -7.16
C ARG A 221 -6.30 5.81 -6.53
N THR A 222 -6.47 5.78 -5.21
CA THR A 222 -7.12 4.65 -4.48
C THR A 222 -8.53 4.97 -3.99
N LEU A 223 -8.83 6.24 -3.70
CA LEU A 223 -10.17 6.68 -3.31
C LEU A 223 -11.18 6.33 -4.39
N SER A 224 -12.06 5.39 -4.05
CA SER A 224 -13.10 4.87 -4.93
C SER A 224 -14.46 4.72 -4.24
N THR A 225 -14.50 4.92 -2.92
CA THR A 225 -15.71 4.87 -2.09
C THR A 225 -15.66 5.95 -1.00
N GLY A 226 -16.79 6.17 -0.31
CA GLY A 226 -16.92 7.18 0.74
C GLY A 226 -17.40 8.54 0.22
N ARG A 227 -17.80 9.43 1.13
CA ARG A 227 -18.33 10.77 0.81
C ARG A 227 -17.28 11.86 0.96
N LEU A 228 -16.09 11.60 0.41
CA LEU A 228 -14.91 12.44 0.58
C LEU A 228 -14.72 13.40 -0.58
N MET A 229 -14.44 14.66 -0.27
CA MET A 229 -13.94 15.66 -1.21
C MET A 229 -12.59 16.17 -0.72
N VAL A 230 -11.55 16.13 -1.57
CA VAL A 230 -10.23 16.70 -1.25
C VAL A 230 -9.98 17.93 -2.13
N VAL A 231 -9.62 19.05 -1.52
CA VAL A 231 -9.33 20.32 -2.21
C VAL A 231 -7.89 20.71 -1.91
N GLY A 232 -7.04 20.76 -2.93
CA GLY A 232 -5.65 21.21 -2.82
C GLY A 232 -5.45 22.59 -3.45
N THR A 233 -4.83 23.54 -2.75
CA THR A 233 -4.44 24.84 -3.35
C THR A 233 -2.95 24.90 -3.64
N TYR A 234 -2.54 25.64 -4.67
CA TYR A 234 -1.12 25.91 -4.92
C TYR A 234 -0.92 27.20 -5.73
N ARG A 235 0.33 27.67 -5.75
CA ARG A 235 0.78 28.81 -6.55
C ARG A 235 1.27 28.34 -7.92
N ALA A 236 0.66 28.83 -9.00
CA ALA A 236 1.01 28.41 -10.36
C ALA A 236 2.31 29.06 -10.87
N ASP A 237 2.56 30.28 -10.42
CA ASP A 237 3.74 31.13 -10.61
C ASP A 237 5.04 30.47 -10.10
N ASP A 238 5.00 29.85 -8.92
CA ASP A 238 6.18 29.18 -8.33
C ASP A 238 6.60 27.88 -9.05
N ILE A 239 5.73 27.31 -9.91
CA ILE A 239 5.95 25.99 -10.51
C ILE A 239 6.82 26.08 -11.78
N HIS A 240 8.08 26.44 -11.55
CA HIS A 240 9.14 26.41 -12.54
C HIS A 240 9.38 24.98 -13.10
N ARG A 241 10.14 24.88 -14.21
CA ARG A 241 10.34 23.61 -14.95
C ARG A 241 10.94 22.44 -14.14
N ARG A 242 11.59 22.71 -13.01
CA ARG A 242 12.20 21.69 -12.13
C ARG A 242 11.45 21.52 -10.80
N HIS A 243 10.32 22.19 -10.61
CA HIS A 243 9.60 22.18 -9.34
C HIS A 243 9.07 20.77 -8.99
N PRO A 244 9.27 20.26 -7.76
CA PRO A 244 8.89 18.88 -7.40
C PRO A 244 7.39 18.56 -7.48
N LEU A 245 6.51 19.56 -7.41
CA LEU A 245 5.06 19.38 -7.58
C LEU A 245 4.65 19.16 -9.04
N ARG A 246 5.43 19.64 -10.02
CA ARG A 246 5.08 19.65 -11.45
C ARG A 246 4.82 18.24 -12.03
N PRO A 247 5.62 17.20 -11.74
CA PRO A 247 5.34 15.85 -12.22
C PRO A 247 4.05 15.27 -11.60
N LEU A 248 3.77 15.59 -10.34
CA LEU A 248 2.55 15.13 -9.66
C LEU A 248 1.30 15.72 -10.32
N LEU A 249 1.25 17.04 -10.55
CA LEU A 249 0.12 17.66 -11.26
C LEU A 249 -0.13 16.99 -12.62
N ALA A 250 0.92 16.70 -13.39
CA ALA A 250 0.81 16.04 -14.69
C ALA A 250 0.43 14.54 -14.64
N GLU A 251 0.54 13.88 -13.47
CA GLU A 251 -0.03 12.55 -13.20
C GLU A 251 -1.51 12.69 -12.82
N LEU A 252 -1.84 13.62 -11.92
CA LEU A 252 -3.20 13.85 -11.41
C LEU A 252 -4.16 14.36 -12.50
N ASP A 253 -3.69 15.22 -13.41
CA ASP A 253 -4.44 15.73 -14.58
C ASP A 253 -4.93 14.60 -15.53
N ARG A 254 -4.48 13.35 -15.35
CA ARG A 254 -4.89 12.17 -16.14
C ARG A 254 -5.98 11.34 -15.46
N LEU A 255 -6.29 11.62 -14.19
CA LEU A 255 -7.28 10.89 -13.40
C LEU A 255 -8.65 11.52 -13.60
N ARG A 256 -9.67 10.70 -13.88
CA ARG A 256 -11.04 11.18 -14.16
C ARG A 256 -11.74 11.81 -12.95
N THR A 257 -11.26 11.51 -11.75
CA THR A 257 -11.76 12.01 -10.45
C THR A 257 -11.14 13.34 -10.02
N VAL A 258 -10.11 13.83 -10.74
CA VAL A 258 -9.42 15.09 -10.45
C VAL A 258 -9.93 16.19 -11.39
N THR A 259 -10.42 17.29 -10.81
CA THR A 259 -10.77 18.51 -11.56
C THR A 259 -9.79 19.62 -11.20
N ARG A 260 -9.20 20.26 -12.21
CA ARG A 260 -8.29 21.39 -12.03
C ARG A 260 -8.99 22.70 -12.35
N VAL A 261 -8.90 23.65 -11.43
CA VAL A 261 -9.44 25.01 -11.54
C VAL A 261 -8.26 25.96 -11.48
N GLU A 262 -8.04 26.74 -12.54
CA GLU A 262 -7.05 27.83 -12.52
C GLU A 262 -7.77 29.14 -12.26
N LEU A 263 -7.29 29.92 -11.29
CA LEU A 263 -7.82 31.25 -11.00
C LEU A 263 -7.06 32.31 -11.81
N ASP A 264 -7.66 32.72 -12.92
CA ASP A 264 -7.22 33.90 -13.69
C ASP A 264 -7.30 35.17 -12.84
N ARG A 265 -6.58 36.23 -13.22
CA ARG A 265 -6.63 37.53 -12.53
C ARG A 265 -8.00 38.21 -12.72
N PHE A 266 -8.34 39.13 -11.82
CA PHE A 266 -9.60 39.87 -11.93
C PHE A 266 -9.61 40.75 -13.18
N SER A 267 -10.77 40.78 -13.84
CA SER A 267 -11.08 41.74 -14.89
C SER A 267 -11.20 43.17 -14.33
N HIS A 268 -11.12 44.17 -15.21
CA HIS A 268 -11.26 45.58 -14.85
C HIS A 268 -12.55 45.90 -14.06
N ASP A 269 -13.67 45.29 -14.45
CA ASP A 269 -14.95 45.40 -13.73
C ASP A 269 -14.91 44.75 -12.33
N GLU A 270 -14.20 43.63 -12.16
CA GLU A 270 -14.00 42.99 -10.86
C GLU A 270 -13.08 43.81 -9.96
N VAL A 271 -12.03 44.43 -10.50
CA VAL A 271 -11.19 45.38 -9.76
C VAL A 271 -12.01 46.60 -9.33
N GLY A 272 -12.83 47.17 -10.21
CA GLY A 272 -13.76 48.25 -9.86
C GLY A 272 -14.75 47.85 -8.75
N ARG A 273 -15.30 46.63 -8.80
CA ARG A 273 -16.17 46.08 -7.73
C ARG A 273 -15.41 45.81 -6.42
N GLN A 274 -14.16 45.37 -6.47
CA GLN A 274 -13.33 45.16 -5.29
C GLN A 274 -12.99 46.50 -4.62
N LEU A 275 -12.57 47.50 -5.39
CA LEU A 275 -12.30 48.86 -4.93
C LEU A 275 -13.53 49.50 -4.30
N ALA A 276 -14.71 49.35 -4.91
CA ALA A 276 -15.96 49.85 -4.34
C ALA A 276 -16.32 49.17 -3.00
N GLY A 277 -15.89 47.92 -2.81
CA GLY A 277 -16.00 47.21 -1.53
C GLY A 277 -15.04 47.74 -0.46
N ILE A 278 -13.79 48.04 -0.82
CA ILE A 278 -12.76 48.56 0.10
C ILE A 278 -13.11 49.99 0.54
N LEU A 279 -13.30 50.90 -0.41
CA LEU A 279 -13.50 52.34 -0.17
C LEU A 279 -14.91 52.66 0.36
N ALA A 280 -15.84 51.69 0.33
CA ALA A 280 -17.25 51.84 0.64
C ALA A 280 -18.01 52.91 -0.18
N GLU A 281 -17.44 53.35 -1.30
CA GLU A 281 -18.00 54.28 -2.28
C GLU A 281 -17.69 53.82 -3.72
N ILE A 282 -18.30 54.44 -4.74
CA ILE A 282 -18.02 54.07 -6.14
C ILE A 282 -16.78 54.85 -6.61
N PRO A 283 -15.65 54.18 -6.93
CA PRO A 283 -14.42 54.86 -7.34
C PRO A 283 -14.57 55.55 -8.70
N GLU A 284 -13.80 56.62 -8.91
CA GLU A 284 -13.71 57.26 -10.24
C GLU A 284 -13.05 56.31 -11.26
N ALA A 285 -13.53 56.35 -12.51
CA ALA A 285 -13.04 55.44 -13.55
C ALA A 285 -11.51 55.54 -13.78
N ALA A 286 -10.95 56.76 -13.69
CA ALA A 286 -9.50 56.97 -13.82
C ALA A 286 -8.68 56.30 -12.70
N LEU A 287 -9.24 56.20 -11.49
CA LEU A 287 -8.61 55.50 -10.38
C LEU A 287 -8.66 53.98 -10.57
N VAL A 288 -9.77 53.45 -11.12
CA VAL A 288 -9.88 52.04 -11.49
C VAL A 288 -8.91 51.70 -12.61
N ASP A 289 -8.77 52.56 -13.63
CA ASP A 289 -7.79 52.40 -14.71
C ASP A 289 -6.35 52.37 -14.17
N GLU A 290 -5.96 53.33 -13.33
CA GLU A 290 -4.62 53.42 -12.72
C GLU A 290 -4.30 52.20 -11.83
N ILE A 291 -5.24 51.77 -10.98
CA ILE A 291 -5.04 50.60 -10.12
C ILE A 291 -5.05 49.31 -10.94
N PHE A 292 -5.87 49.19 -11.98
CA PHE A 292 -5.89 48.03 -12.87
C PHE A 292 -4.57 47.90 -13.64
N GLU A 293 -4.03 48.98 -14.20
CA GLU A 293 -2.75 48.98 -14.91
C GLU A 293 -1.56 48.61 -14.00
N ARG A 294 -1.57 49.04 -12.73
CA ARG A 294 -0.47 48.75 -11.77
C ARG A 294 -0.59 47.40 -11.06
N SER A 295 -1.81 46.94 -10.75
CA SER A 295 -2.05 45.61 -10.15
C SER A 295 -2.08 44.49 -11.18
N ASP A 296 -2.28 44.84 -12.46
CA ASP A 296 -2.52 43.92 -13.59
C ASP A 296 -3.57 42.84 -13.22
N GLY A 297 -4.62 43.26 -12.49
CA GLY A 297 -5.75 42.42 -12.05
C GLY A 297 -5.52 41.54 -10.81
N ASN A 298 -4.37 41.61 -10.12
CA ASN A 298 -4.13 40.79 -8.94
C ASN A 298 -4.87 41.34 -7.70
N ALA A 299 -5.82 40.58 -7.17
CA ALA A 299 -6.70 40.98 -6.07
C ALA A 299 -5.97 41.46 -4.80
N PHE A 300 -4.79 40.93 -4.49
CA PHE A 300 -3.99 41.39 -3.35
C PHE A 300 -3.32 42.75 -3.63
N PHE A 301 -2.73 42.94 -4.82
CA PHE A 301 -2.14 44.24 -5.17
C PHE A 301 -3.19 45.35 -5.28
N VAL A 302 -4.43 45.04 -5.63
CA VAL A 302 -5.56 45.99 -5.54
C VAL A 302 -5.83 46.44 -4.09
N GLU A 303 -5.83 45.50 -3.12
CA GLU A 303 -5.99 45.83 -1.68
C GLU A 303 -4.82 46.66 -1.14
N GLU A 304 -3.58 46.33 -1.52
CA GLU A 304 -2.39 47.07 -1.10
C GLU A 304 -2.31 48.48 -1.69
N LEU A 305 -2.60 48.64 -3.00
CA LEU A 305 -2.66 49.96 -3.66
C LEU A 305 -3.75 50.84 -3.06
N ALA A 306 -4.95 50.30 -2.80
CA ALA A 306 -6.03 51.04 -2.16
C ALA A 306 -5.64 51.50 -0.75
N GLY A 307 -5.04 50.63 0.07
CA GLY A 307 -4.57 50.97 1.41
C GLY A 307 -3.43 52.00 1.43
N SER A 308 -2.55 52.01 0.42
CA SER A 308 -1.51 53.04 0.29
C SER A 308 -2.07 54.43 -0.03
N LEU A 309 -3.15 54.51 -0.82
CA LEU A 309 -3.80 55.78 -1.16
C LEU A 309 -4.46 56.45 0.05
N GLU A 310 -5.10 55.67 0.93
CA GLU A 310 -5.65 56.18 2.20
C GLU A 310 -4.58 56.76 3.14
N CYS A 311 -3.40 56.11 3.21
CA CYS A 311 -2.32 56.51 4.12
C CYS A 311 -1.53 57.74 3.64
N CYS A 312 -1.27 57.85 2.33
CA CYS A 312 -0.33 58.85 1.79
C CYS A 312 -0.98 59.99 1.01
N GLY A 313 -2.23 59.84 0.55
CA GLY A 313 -3.00 60.91 -0.10
C GLY A 313 -2.50 61.41 -1.46
N ASP A 314 -1.47 60.78 -2.04
CA ASP A 314 -0.82 61.22 -3.29
C ASP A 314 -0.33 59.99 -4.07
N SER A 315 -0.76 59.81 -5.34
CA SER A 315 -0.41 58.63 -6.16
C SER A 315 0.99 58.69 -6.78
N SER A 316 1.68 59.81 -6.58
CA SER A 316 2.96 60.20 -7.20
C SER A 316 4.22 59.61 -6.54
N GLY A 317 4.09 58.92 -5.41
CA GLY A 317 5.21 58.39 -4.62
C GLY A 317 5.44 56.87 -4.68
N LEU A 318 4.70 56.12 -5.49
CA LEU A 318 4.78 54.66 -5.57
C LEU A 318 5.89 54.21 -6.55
N SER A 319 6.79 53.32 -6.11
CA SER A 319 7.90 52.80 -6.92
C SER A 319 7.43 51.96 -8.13
N GLU A 320 8.28 51.86 -9.15
CA GLU A 320 8.03 51.07 -10.39
C GLU A 320 8.03 49.54 -10.16
N SER A 321 8.37 49.06 -8.95
CA SER A 321 8.50 47.64 -8.61
C SER A 321 7.46 47.19 -7.58
N LEU A 322 6.70 46.14 -7.90
CA LEU A 322 5.73 45.49 -7.01
C LEU A 322 6.34 45.02 -5.68
N ARG A 323 7.64 44.68 -5.66
CA ARG A 323 8.35 44.28 -4.43
C ARG A 323 8.56 45.47 -3.49
N ASP A 324 8.92 46.62 -4.05
CA ASP A 324 9.18 47.83 -3.29
C ASP A 324 7.89 48.31 -2.61
N LEU A 325 6.74 48.19 -3.30
CA LEU A 325 5.42 48.48 -2.76
C LEU A 325 5.12 47.67 -1.47
N LEU A 326 5.46 46.38 -1.45
CA LEU A 326 5.28 45.54 -0.25
C LEU A 326 6.24 45.92 0.88
N LEU A 327 7.45 46.39 0.54
CA LEU A 327 8.44 46.84 1.54
C LEU A 327 8.10 48.22 2.13
N VAL A 328 7.48 49.14 1.37
CA VAL A 328 7.10 50.48 1.88
C VAL A 328 6.26 50.42 3.16
N ARG A 329 5.32 49.46 3.28
CA ARG A 329 4.52 49.30 4.51
C ARG A 329 5.34 48.79 5.69
N VAL A 330 6.40 48.02 5.43
CA VAL A 330 7.35 47.55 6.44
C VAL A 330 8.28 48.70 6.84
N GLU A 331 8.81 49.47 5.89
CA GLU A 331 9.64 50.65 6.15
C GLU A 331 8.92 51.76 6.93
N ALA A 332 7.60 51.86 6.77
CA ALA A 332 6.75 52.77 7.54
C ALA A 332 6.55 52.35 9.02
N LEU A 333 6.88 51.12 9.40
CA LEU A 333 6.82 50.68 10.80
C LEU A 333 7.95 51.30 11.65
N PRO A 334 7.76 51.43 12.98
CA PRO A 334 8.85 51.69 13.90
C PRO A 334 9.97 50.63 13.79
N GLU A 335 11.23 51.04 14.02
CA GLU A 335 12.42 50.19 13.88
C GLU A 335 12.34 48.87 14.71
N HIS A 336 11.69 48.90 15.87
CA HIS A 336 11.46 47.69 16.68
C HIS A 336 10.48 46.71 16.00
N ALA A 337 9.43 47.21 15.33
CA ALA A 337 8.44 46.39 14.63
C ALA A 337 9.00 45.87 13.30
N GLN A 338 9.85 46.64 12.61
CA GLN A 338 10.63 46.15 11.47
C GLN A 338 11.54 44.97 11.85
N ARG A 339 12.22 45.05 13.00
CA ARG A 339 13.03 43.94 13.53
C ARG A 339 12.18 42.69 13.79
N ILE A 340 11.00 42.85 14.40
CA ILE A 340 10.08 41.72 14.62
C ILE A 340 9.58 41.13 13.30
N ALA A 341 9.17 41.94 12.33
CA ALA A 341 8.74 41.47 11.01
C ALA A 341 9.85 40.63 10.31
N ARG A 342 11.10 41.11 10.36
CA ARG A 342 12.28 40.38 9.85
C ARG A 342 12.55 39.06 10.56
N ILE A 343 12.37 39.02 11.89
CA ILE A 343 12.53 37.78 12.68
C ILE A 343 11.42 36.78 12.31
N VAL A 344 10.16 37.20 12.33
CA VAL A 344 9.01 36.34 11.97
C VAL A 344 9.12 35.82 10.54
N ALA A 345 9.66 36.61 9.60
CA ALA A 345 9.79 36.17 8.20
C ALA A 345 10.70 34.95 8.02
N GLU A 346 11.82 34.92 8.74
CA GLU A 346 12.75 33.78 8.78
C GLU A 346 12.27 32.64 9.68
N GLY A 347 11.40 32.91 10.65
CA GLY A 347 10.88 31.89 11.57
C GLY A 347 10.05 30.79 10.90
N GLY A 348 9.34 31.14 9.83
CA GLY A 348 8.48 30.25 9.05
C GLY A 348 7.15 30.91 8.67
N SER A 349 6.16 30.13 8.22
CA SER A 349 4.81 30.65 7.95
C SER A 349 4.00 30.95 9.22
N PHE A 350 4.41 30.41 10.37
CA PHE A 350 3.85 30.69 11.70
C PHE A 350 4.97 30.62 12.75
N VAL A 351 4.93 31.49 13.76
CA VAL A 351 5.87 31.51 14.89
C VAL A 351 5.09 31.68 16.20
N GLU A 352 5.33 30.78 17.14
CA GLU A 352 4.77 30.78 18.49
C GLU A 352 5.19 32.06 19.27
N HIS A 353 4.30 32.61 20.10
CA HIS A 353 4.59 33.87 20.82
C HIS A 353 5.82 33.75 21.73
N GLU A 354 5.90 32.69 22.54
CA GLU A 354 7.03 32.40 23.44
C GLU A 354 8.36 32.24 22.69
N LEU A 355 8.35 31.54 21.54
CA LEU A 355 9.54 31.39 20.69
C LEU A 355 9.97 32.75 20.12
N LEU A 356 9.02 33.56 19.66
CA LEU A 356 9.30 34.89 19.14
C LEU A 356 9.89 35.81 20.23
N ALA A 357 9.36 35.76 21.45
CA ALA A 357 9.88 36.51 22.59
C ALA A 357 11.34 36.14 22.90
N ALA A 358 11.64 34.85 23.00
CA ALA A 358 12.99 34.34 23.24
C ALA A 358 14.00 34.76 22.15
N VAL A 359 13.58 34.82 20.88
CA VAL A 359 14.45 35.14 19.73
C VAL A 359 14.59 36.66 19.50
N ALA A 360 13.56 37.44 19.82
CA ALA A 360 13.58 38.89 19.75
C ALA A 360 14.56 39.50 20.75
N GLY A 361 14.58 38.97 21.99
CA GLY A 361 15.39 39.51 23.08
C GLY A 361 14.99 40.92 23.53
N LEU A 362 13.71 41.26 23.35
CA LEU A 362 13.07 42.49 23.83
C LEU A 362 12.39 42.23 25.19
N GLY A 363 12.06 43.29 25.93
CA GLY A 363 11.14 43.16 27.07
C GLY A 363 9.71 42.88 26.60
N GLU A 364 8.88 42.30 27.47
CA GLU A 364 7.47 41.98 27.16
C GLU A 364 6.71 43.19 26.60
N ASP A 365 6.79 44.35 27.28
CA ASP A 365 6.12 45.59 26.84
C ASP A 365 6.60 46.08 25.45
N ASP A 366 7.91 46.00 25.17
CA ASP A 366 8.51 46.42 23.89
C ASP A 366 8.11 45.48 22.74
N LEU A 367 8.02 44.17 23.03
CA LEU A 367 7.57 43.16 22.08
C LEU A 367 6.09 43.34 21.77
N ASP A 368 5.27 43.61 22.79
CA ASP A 368 3.84 43.87 22.64
C ASP A 368 3.57 45.15 21.84
N GLU A 369 4.32 46.23 22.07
CA GLU A 369 4.23 47.44 21.25
C GLU A 369 4.60 47.15 19.79
N ALA A 370 5.70 46.41 19.55
CA ALA A 370 6.14 46.02 18.22
C ALA A 370 5.12 45.14 17.48
N LEU A 371 4.52 44.17 18.17
CA LEU A 371 3.49 43.29 17.62
C LEU A 371 2.18 44.04 17.35
N ARG A 372 1.74 44.91 18.26
CA ARG A 372 0.56 45.78 18.03
C ARG A 372 0.77 46.72 16.85
N ALA A 373 1.97 47.26 16.65
CA ALA A 373 2.29 48.06 15.47
C ALA A 373 2.23 47.23 14.17
N ALA A 374 2.82 46.03 14.16
CA ALA A 374 2.81 45.15 12.99
C ALA A 374 1.41 44.57 12.65
N VAL A 375 0.59 44.27 13.66
CA VAL A 375 -0.81 43.84 13.49
C VAL A 375 -1.71 45.01 13.10
N GLY A 376 -1.55 46.18 13.70
CA GLY A 376 -2.28 47.40 13.32
C GLY A 376 -1.99 47.86 11.89
N ALA A 377 -0.76 47.65 11.41
CA ALA A 377 -0.37 47.86 10.02
C ALA A 377 -0.88 46.77 9.04
N ASN A 378 -1.61 45.75 9.53
CA ASN A 378 -2.10 44.59 8.78
C ASN A 378 -1.00 43.69 8.17
N LEU A 379 0.24 43.76 8.66
CA LEU A 379 1.35 42.93 8.16
C LEU A 379 1.36 41.55 8.82
N LEU A 380 1.18 41.50 10.14
CA LEU A 380 1.02 40.27 10.92
C LEU A 380 -0.43 40.09 11.36
N GLN A 381 -0.82 38.85 11.61
CA GLN A 381 -2.09 38.49 12.23
C GLN A 381 -1.88 37.39 13.29
N PRO A 382 -2.62 37.42 14.41
CA PRO A 382 -2.64 36.29 15.34
C PRO A 382 -3.30 35.09 14.66
N ALA A 383 -2.86 33.87 15.00
CA ALA A 383 -3.52 32.66 14.53
C ALA A 383 -4.79 32.35 15.35
N PRO A 384 -5.91 31.89 14.73
CA PRO A 384 -7.19 31.73 15.45
C PRO A 384 -7.19 30.71 16.60
N ASP A 385 -6.41 29.63 16.45
CA ASP A 385 -6.44 28.45 17.34
C ASP A 385 -5.08 28.15 18.02
N SER A 386 -4.08 29.03 17.87
CA SER A 386 -2.72 28.80 18.36
C SER A 386 -2.03 30.11 18.76
N ASP A 387 -1.35 30.09 19.91
CA ASP A 387 -0.73 31.28 20.49
C ASP A 387 0.55 31.69 19.75
N GLY A 388 0.41 32.59 18.78
CA GLY A 388 1.49 33.03 17.91
C GLY A 388 1.01 33.83 16.71
N TYR A 389 1.98 34.17 15.85
CA TYR A 389 1.83 35.14 14.77
C TYR A 389 2.21 34.55 13.43
N ARG A 390 1.47 34.96 12.39
CA ARG A 390 1.79 34.68 11.00
C ARG A 390 1.69 35.96 10.17
N PHE A 391 2.37 36.00 9.03
CA PHE A 391 2.10 37.06 8.06
C PHE A 391 0.66 36.95 7.55
N ARG A 392 0.04 38.10 7.28
CA ARG A 392 -1.28 38.16 6.64
C ARG A 392 -1.22 37.62 5.21
N HIS A 393 -0.18 38.00 4.47
CA HIS A 393 0.09 37.55 3.11
C HIS A 393 1.54 37.09 2.97
N SER A 394 1.73 35.92 2.37
CA SER A 394 3.04 35.29 2.17
C SER A 394 3.98 36.08 1.27
N LEU A 395 3.47 36.78 0.26
CA LEU A 395 4.27 37.67 -0.60
C LEU A 395 5.01 38.76 0.18
N VAL A 396 4.40 39.29 1.26
CA VAL A 396 5.04 40.27 2.14
C VAL A 396 6.15 39.58 2.95
N ARG A 397 5.90 38.38 3.45
CA ARG A 397 6.90 37.57 4.16
C ARG A 397 8.12 37.30 3.28
N GLU A 398 7.88 36.87 2.04
CA GLU A 398 8.90 36.55 1.05
C GLU A 398 9.72 37.80 0.68
N ALA A 399 9.06 38.93 0.43
CA ALA A 399 9.74 40.21 0.16
C ALA A 399 10.65 40.65 1.32
N VAL A 400 10.21 40.45 2.58
CA VAL A 400 10.98 40.76 3.80
C VAL A 400 12.13 39.76 4.03
N SER A 401 11.94 38.47 3.81
CA SER A 401 13.01 37.47 3.94
C SER A 401 14.08 37.66 2.87
N ASP A 402 13.71 37.98 1.63
CA ASP A 402 14.65 38.25 0.53
C ASP A 402 15.33 39.63 0.62
N ASP A 403 14.89 40.51 1.52
CA ASP A 403 15.58 41.77 1.85
C ASP A 403 16.75 41.53 2.82
N LEU A 404 16.73 40.43 3.59
CA LEU A 404 17.76 40.13 4.57
C LEU A 404 19.09 39.77 3.92
N LEU A 405 20.16 40.41 4.40
CA LEU A 405 21.52 40.06 4.00
C LEU A 405 21.86 38.64 4.50
N PRO A 406 22.71 37.87 3.80
CA PRO A 406 23.06 36.50 4.21
C PRO A 406 23.57 36.40 5.67
N GLY A 407 24.33 37.40 6.12
CA GLY A 407 24.81 37.49 7.50
C GLY A 407 23.73 37.84 8.54
N GLU A 408 22.61 38.47 8.13
CA GLU A 408 21.43 38.66 8.98
C GLU A 408 20.64 37.37 9.09
N ARG A 409 20.34 36.72 7.96
CA ARG A 409 19.70 35.40 7.91
C ARG A 409 20.43 34.38 8.79
N THR A 410 21.76 34.31 8.69
CA THR A 410 22.62 33.45 9.54
C THR A 410 22.46 33.76 11.04
N ARG A 411 22.38 35.05 11.42
CA ARG A 411 22.23 35.48 12.84
C ARG A 411 20.85 35.19 13.39
N VAL A 412 19.78 35.42 12.61
CA VAL A 412 18.40 35.15 13.02
C VAL A 412 18.20 33.64 13.21
N ASN A 413 18.64 32.83 12.25
CA ASN A 413 18.59 31.36 12.35
C ASN A 413 19.39 30.83 13.56
N ARG A 414 20.58 31.40 13.86
CA ARG A 414 21.33 31.06 15.09
C ARG A 414 20.53 31.33 16.36
N ARG A 415 19.85 32.49 16.47
CA ARG A 415 19.02 32.82 17.64
C ARG A 415 17.83 31.86 17.80
N TYR A 416 17.15 31.52 16.71
CA TYR A 416 16.09 30.50 16.73
C TYR A 416 16.61 29.15 17.26
N ALA A 417 17.79 28.73 16.81
CA ALA A 417 18.40 27.48 17.26
C ALA A 417 18.84 27.54 18.74
N GLU A 418 19.43 28.65 19.19
CA GLU A 418 19.84 28.87 20.59
C GLU A 418 18.64 28.93 21.55
N ALA A 419 17.54 29.58 21.16
CA ALA A 419 16.30 29.61 21.92
C ALA A 419 15.70 28.20 22.10
N LEU A 420 15.65 27.40 21.03
CA LEU A 420 15.16 26.02 21.08
C LEU A 420 16.08 25.03 21.81
N GLU A 421 17.38 25.31 21.90
CA GLU A 421 18.30 24.55 22.77
C GLU A 421 18.14 24.92 24.24
N ALA A 422 17.82 26.19 24.55
CA ALA A 422 17.63 26.67 25.91
C ALA A 422 16.28 26.21 26.49
N ASP A 423 15.20 26.29 25.73
CA ASP A 423 13.88 25.77 26.11
C ASP A 423 13.24 24.96 24.96
N PRO A 424 13.28 23.61 25.05
CA PRO A 424 12.62 22.72 24.11
C PRO A 424 11.07 22.84 24.06
N SER A 425 10.43 23.46 25.06
CA SER A 425 8.97 23.54 25.15
C SER A 425 8.34 24.66 24.30
N LEU A 426 9.16 25.58 23.79
CA LEU A 426 8.74 26.70 22.93
C LEU A 426 8.10 26.27 21.60
N VAL A 427 8.30 25.01 21.19
CA VAL A 427 7.67 24.39 20.01
C VAL A 427 7.18 23.00 20.35
N ARG A 428 6.23 22.52 19.54
CA ARG A 428 5.70 21.16 19.65
C ARG A 428 6.79 20.11 19.48
N ASP A 429 6.68 19.03 20.25
CA ASP A 429 7.64 17.93 20.28
C ASP A 429 7.82 17.26 18.89
N ASP A 430 6.71 17.13 18.13
CA ASP A 430 6.68 16.52 16.79
C ASP A 430 7.46 17.33 15.73
N GLU A 431 7.66 18.64 15.96
CA GLU A 431 8.32 19.55 15.01
C GLU A 431 9.76 19.95 15.41
N ARG A 432 10.07 19.87 16.71
CA ARG A 432 11.31 20.41 17.32
C ARG A 432 12.58 19.96 16.61
N ALA A 433 12.72 18.67 16.33
CA ALA A 433 13.94 18.12 15.73
C ALA A 433 14.21 18.70 14.33
N THR A 434 13.17 18.79 13.49
CA THR A 434 13.26 19.30 12.11
C THR A 434 13.49 20.82 12.08
N ARG A 435 12.80 21.59 12.94
CA ARG A 435 13.03 23.03 13.07
C ARG A 435 14.47 23.31 13.53
N LEU A 436 14.93 22.66 14.60
CA LEU A 436 16.30 22.82 15.13
C LEU A 436 17.38 22.43 14.12
N ALA A 437 17.19 21.33 13.37
CA ALA A 437 18.09 20.91 12.30
C ALA A 437 18.19 21.96 11.19
N SER A 438 17.05 22.55 10.80
CA SER A 438 16.97 23.58 9.76
C SER A 438 17.64 24.88 10.20
N TYR A 439 17.37 25.36 11.41
CA TYR A 439 17.97 26.58 11.96
C TYR A 439 19.49 26.46 12.15
N TRP A 440 20.02 25.34 12.68
CA TRP A 440 21.47 25.16 12.79
C TRP A 440 22.17 25.03 11.43
N TYR A 441 21.54 24.36 10.46
CA TYR A 441 22.07 24.27 9.09
C TYR A 441 22.13 25.65 8.41
N ALA A 442 21.07 26.46 8.53
CA ALA A 442 21.01 27.84 8.02
C ALA A 442 21.91 28.82 8.81
N ALA A 443 22.26 28.50 10.06
CA ALA A 443 23.25 29.24 10.84
C ALA A 443 24.72 28.93 10.46
N HIS A 444 24.93 27.96 9.54
CA HIS A 444 26.25 27.48 9.09
C HIS A 444 27.19 27.05 10.23
N ASP A 445 26.64 26.43 11.28
CA ASP A 445 27.41 25.87 12.39
C ASP A 445 27.43 24.34 12.29
N ALA A 446 28.44 23.78 11.62
CA ALA A 446 28.51 22.33 11.37
C ALA A 446 28.52 21.51 12.67
N ALA A 447 29.20 21.99 13.71
CA ALA A 447 29.35 21.31 14.99
C ALA A 447 28.01 21.09 15.71
N LYS A 448 27.09 22.05 15.61
CA LYS A 448 25.72 21.90 16.13
C LYS A 448 24.72 21.34 15.13
N ALA A 449 24.90 21.63 13.83
CA ALA A 449 24.00 21.17 12.78
C ALA A 449 24.03 19.65 12.60
N LEU A 450 25.19 19.00 12.57
CA LEU A 450 25.27 17.55 12.35
C LEU A 450 24.49 16.74 13.42
N PRO A 451 24.68 16.96 14.75
CA PRO A 451 23.84 16.31 15.78
C PRO A 451 22.34 16.59 15.64
N ALA A 452 21.94 17.80 15.24
CA ALA A 452 20.53 18.16 15.06
C ALA A 452 19.90 17.46 13.84
N VAL A 453 20.59 17.52 12.68
CA VAL A 453 20.19 16.88 11.42
C VAL A 453 20.06 15.35 11.57
N LEU A 454 20.98 14.70 12.28
CA LEU A 454 20.92 13.26 12.53
C LEU A 454 19.73 12.87 13.43
N ARG A 455 19.41 13.67 14.46
CA ARG A 455 18.18 13.46 15.26
C ARG A 455 16.91 13.63 14.44
N ALA A 456 16.86 14.65 13.58
CA ALA A 456 15.74 14.86 12.65
C ALA A 456 15.59 13.69 11.66
N ALA A 457 16.69 13.10 11.18
CA ALA A 457 16.65 11.94 10.28
C ALA A 457 16.05 10.70 10.97
N VAL A 458 16.41 10.43 12.23
CA VAL A 458 15.81 9.34 13.03
C VAL A 458 14.31 9.56 13.22
N GLU A 459 13.87 10.81 13.46
CA GLU A 459 12.46 11.13 13.65
C GLU A 459 11.65 11.04 12.34
N ALA A 460 12.21 11.51 11.21
CA ALA A 460 11.63 11.31 9.89
C ALA A 460 11.44 9.81 9.58
N ARG A 461 12.43 8.98 9.91
CA ARG A 461 12.31 7.51 9.78
C ARG A 461 11.19 6.91 10.61
N ARG A 462 11.03 7.34 11.86
CA ARG A 462 9.95 6.87 12.76
C ARG A 462 8.55 7.16 12.22
N ARG A 463 8.42 8.21 11.39
CA ARG A 463 7.20 8.55 10.64
C ARG A 463 7.08 7.91 9.26
N TYR A 464 8.03 7.06 8.85
CA TYR A 464 8.18 6.53 7.48
C TYR A 464 8.36 7.61 6.39
N ALA A 465 8.84 8.80 6.77
CA ALA A 465 9.19 9.88 5.86
C ALA A 465 10.61 9.70 5.28
N TYR A 466 10.83 8.57 4.60
CA TYR A 466 12.15 8.17 4.11
C TYR A 466 12.77 9.13 3.07
N SER A 467 11.93 9.89 2.35
CA SER A 467 12.42 10.91 1.41
C SER A 467 13.04 12.10 2.13
N GLU A 468 12.44 12.56 3.22
CA GLU A 468 12.94 13.65 4.05
C GLU A 468 14.12 13.16 4.90
N GLN A 469 14.07 11.92 5.42
CA GLN A 469 15.21 11.25 6.05
C GLN A 469 16.43 11.25 5.12
N LEU A 470 16.26 10.85 3.85
CA LEU A 470 17.37 10.82 2.88
C LEU A 470 18.04 12.18 2.74
N ARG A 471 17.27 13.27 2.56
CA ARG A 471 17.84 14.62 2.41
C ARG A 471 18.56 15.09 3.67
N LEU A 472 18.04 14.77 4.85
CA LEU A 472 18.71 15.04 6.13
C LEU A 472 20.04 14.26 6.22
N LEU A 473 20.05 12.99 5.82
CA LEU A 473 21.29 12.20 5.78
C LEU A 473 22.28 12.70 4.72
N GLU A 474 21.80 13.25 3.60
CA GLU A 474 22.65 13.91 2.60
C GLU A 474 23.31 15.17 3.16
N ARG A 475 22.57 16.02 3.88
CA ARG A 475 23.16 17.14 4.65
C ARG A 475 24.16 16.67 5.69
N ALA A 476 23.85 15.60 6.43
CA ALA A 476 24.80 15.01 7.36
C ALA A 476 26.08 14.51 6.67
N MET A 477 25.95 14.02 5.42
CA MET A 477 27.08 13.61 4.59
C MET A 477 27.87 14.79 3.97
N GLU A 478 27.26 15.96 3.83
CA GLU A 478 27.89 17.22 3.41
C GLU A 478 28.66 17.87 4.55
N LEU A 479 28.03 17.97 5.73
CA LEU A 479 28.63 18.56 6.94
C LEU A 479 29.80 17.74 7.51
N TRP A 480 29.89 16.45 7.21
CA TRP A 480 30.74 15.50 7.93
C TRP A 480 32.21 15.92 8.03
N ASP A 481 32.79 16.43 6.95
CA ASP A 481 34.21 16.78 6.88
C ASP A 481 34.52 18.15 7.55
N ASP A 482 33.50 18.97 7.81
CA ASP A 482 33.61 20.29 8.46
C ASP A 482 33.43 20.21 9.99
N VAL A 483 33.04 19.06 10.55
CA VAL A 483 32.79 18.90 11.99
C VAL A 483 34.07 18.53 12.76
N PRO A 484 34.38 19.21 13.88
CA PRO A 484 35.52 18.84 14.73
C PRO A 484 35.44 17.39 15.23
N GLY A 485 36.57 16.67 15.18
CA GLY A 485 36.64 15.26 15.58
C GLY A 485 36.21 14.99 17.03
N GLU A 486 36.32 15.99 17.91
CA GLU A 486 35.80 15.96 19.28
C GLU A 486 34.27 15.77 19.32
N VAL A 487 33.53 16.45 18.44
CA VAL A 487 32.08 16.33 18.30
C VAL A 487 31.72 14.99 17.64
N LEU A 488 32.43 14.58 16.58
CA LEU A 488 32.22 13.26 15.95
C LEU A 488 32.39 12.12 16.96
N ALA A 489 33.34 12.23 17.90
CA ALA A 489 33.54 11.25 18.97
C ALA A 489 32.39 11.16 19.98
N THR A 490 31.51 12.18 20.06
CA THR A 490 30.29 12.14 20.89
C THR A 490 29.08 11.51 20.19
N LEU A 491 29.07 11.49 18.86
CA LEU A 491 27.98 10.90 18.09
C LEU A 491 27.93 9.38 18.29
N ARG A 492 26.73 8.80 18.25
CA ARG A 492 26.51 7.35 18.37
C ARG A 492 25.70 6.82 17.19
N PRO A 493 25.88 5.54 16.81
CA PRO A 493 25.00 4.86 15.88
C PRO A 493 23.52 4.95 16.28
N PHE A 494 22.65 4.93 15.28
CA PHE A 494 21.21 4.87 15.46
C PHE A 494 20.77 3.43 15.79
N ASP A 495 19.59 3.27 16.39
CA ASP A 495 18.83 2.01 16.21
C ASP A 495 18.75 1.75 14.69
N TYR A 496 19.19 0.61 14.16
CA TYR A 496 19.26 0.43 12.70
C TYR A 496 17.91 0.05 12.07
N ALA A 497 17.69 0.47 10.82
CA ALA A 497 16.51 0.09 10.03
C ALA A 497 16.57 -1.35 9.47
N GLU A 498 17.78 -1.89 9.33
CA GLU A 498 18.08 -3.24 8.83
C GLU A 498 19.26 -3.85 9.62
N VAL A 499 19.60 -5.10 9.32
CA VAL A 499 20.72 -5.87 9.92
C VAL A 499 22.09 -5.31 9.50
N TYR A 500 22.44 -4.11 9.96
CA TYR A 500 23.77 -3.52 9.75
C TYR A 500 24.75 -3.94 10.87
N PRO A 501 26.06 -4.04 10.62
CA PRO A 501 27.03 -4.17 11.69
C PRO A 501 27.07 -2.91 12.57
N ALA A 502 26.36 -2.98 13.70
CA ALA A 502 26.95 -2.44 14.92
C ALA A 502 28.39 -2.98 14.99
N SER A 503 29.38 -2.12 15.22
CA SER A 503 30.70 -2.61 15.61
C SER A 503 30.51 -3.59 16.77
N ALA A 504 31.29 -4.68 16.85
CA ALA A 504 31.12 -5.68 17.92
C ALA A 504 31.50 -5.18 19.34
N CYS A 505 31.63 -3.86 19.49
CA CYS A 505 31.77 -3.12 20.72
C CYS A 505 30.40 -2.55 21.12
N ASP A 506 30.19 -2.39 22.41
CA ASP A 506 29.03 -1.72 22.99
C ASP A 506 28.55 -0.48 22.18
N PRO A 507 27.30 -0.47 21.67
CA PRO A 507 26.74 0.66 20.92
C PRO A 507 26.73 1.98 21.70
N GLU A 508 26.62 1.94 23.04
CA GLU A 508 26.67 3.15 23.88
C GLU A 508 28.06 3.80 23.87
N ASN A 509 29.10 3.04 23.54
CA ASN A 509 30.50 3.45 23.61
C ASN A 509 31.21 3.53 22.25
N THR A 510 30.56 3.14 21.15
CA THR A 510 31.14 3.20 19.79
C THR A 510 30.77 4.52 19.09
N PRO A 511 31.74 5.35 18.63
CA PRO A 511 31.43 6.54 17.83
C PRO A 511 30.81 6.22 16.47
N LEU A 512 29.90 7.10 16.01
CA LEU A 512 29.31 7.03 14.67
C LEU A 512 30.39 7.19 13.58
N ARG A 513 30.37 6.34 12.55
CA ARG A 513 31.25 6.41 11.36
C ARG A 513 30.49 6.93 10.15
N TYR A 514 31.22 7.54 9.20
CA TYR A 514 30.65 8.00 7.92
C TYR A 514 29.94 6.89 7.13
N LEU A 515 30.45 5.66 7.24
CA LEU A 515 29.85 4.46 6.67
C LEU A 515 28.46 4.13 7.24
N ASP A 516 28.20 4.47 8.51
CA ASP A 516 26.91 4.22 9.16
C ASP A 516 25.86 5.19 8.59
N VAL A 517 26.22 6.46 8.38
CA VAL A 517 25.36 7.46 7.73
C VAL A 517 25.07 7.06 6.27
N MET A 518 26.06 6.58 5.52
CA MET A 518 25.86 6.08 4.16
C MET A 518 25.01 4.79 4.09
N ALA A 519 25.07 3.93 5.12
CA ALA A 519 24.23 2.75 5.21
C ALA A 519 22.76 3.14 5.41
N GLU A 520 22.50 4.00 6.41
CA GLU A 520 21.17 4.54 6.70
C GLU A 520 20.61 5.30 5.47
N ALA A 521 21.43 6.09 4.78
CA ALA A 521 21.03 6.81 3.56
C ALA A 521 20.75 5.87 2.37
N THR A 522 21.40 4.70 2.33
CA THR A 522 21.10 3.66 1.32
C THR A 522 19.72 3.05 1.56
N VAL A 523 19.38 2.75 2.82
CA VAL A 523 18.04 2.23 3.19
C VAL A 523 16.97 3.29 2.99
N ALA A 524 17.18 4.53 3.46
CA ALA A 524 16.24 5.63 3.27
C ALA A 524 15.96 5.91 1.78
N ALA A 525 16.99 5.89 0.92
CA ALA A 525 16.79 6.00 -0.52
C ALA A 525 16.07 4.78 -1.14
N HIS A 526 16.27 3.57 -0.62
CA HIS A 526 15.57 2.38 -1.08
C HIS A 526 14.08 2.42 -0.71
N PHE A 527 13.75 2.67 0.55
CA PHE A 527 12.37 2.67 1.08
C PHE A 527 11.60 3.94 0.67
N GLY A 528 12.30 5.05 0.41
CA GLY A 528 11.76 6.24 -0.25
C GLY A 528 11.56 6.09 -1.76
N GLY A 529 11.92 4.94 -2.36
CA GLY A 529 11.71 4.62 -3.76
C GLY A 529 12.78 5.08 -4.75
N ASP A 530 13.75 5.93 -4.35
CA ASP A 530 14.89 6.30 -5.21
C ASP A 530 16.01 5.24 -5.16
N ARG A 531 15.70 4.07 -5.74
CA ARG A 531 16.64 2.96 -5.92
C ARG A 531 17.88 3.38 -6.73
N LYS A 532 17.81 4.41 -7.58
CA LYS A 532 18.98 4.92 -8.32
C LYS A 532 19.94 5.66 -7.39
N ARG A 533 19.42 6.47 -6.46
CA ARG A 533 20.21 7.17 -5.45
C ARG A 533 20.79 6.21 -4.43
N ALA A 534 20.01 5.22 -3.96
CA ALA A 534 20.51 4.13 -3.10
C ALA A 534 21.71 3.39 -3.74
N LEU A 535 21.63 3.08 -5.04
CA LEU A 535 22.73 2.45 -5.79
C LEU A 535 23.95 3.38 -5.97
N ALA A 536 23.75 4.69 -5.98
CA ALA A 536 24.85 5.66 -6.04
C ALA A 536 25.57 5.82 -4.67
N ILE A 537 24.82 5.84 -3.57
CA ILE A 537 25.34 5.93 -2.20
C ILE A 537 26.11 4.66 -1.84
N SER A 538 25.55 3.47 -2.06
CA SER A 538 26.28 2.20 -1.87
C SER A 538 27.56 2.12 -2.71
N LYS A 539 27.57 2.62 -3.95
CA LYS A 539 28.81 2.77 -4.76
C LYS A 539 29.81 3.79 -4.19
N LYS A 540 29.41 4.75 -3.36
CA LYS A 540 30.31 5.60 -2.59
C LYS A 540 30.86 4.84 -1.38
N ALA A 541 30.01 4.17 -0.61
CA ALA A 541 30.40 3.37 0.54
C ALA A 541 31.42 2.27 0.22
N MET A 542 31.21 1.50 -0.86
CA MET A 542 32.16 0.46 -1.30
C MET A 542 33.57 1.02 -1.60
N ARG A 543 33.68 2.27 -2.08
CA ARG A 543 34.99 2.91 -2.33
C ARG A 543 35.69 3.34 -1.03
N VAL A 544 34.94 3.63 0.02
CA VAL A 544 35.49 3.91 1.36
C VAL A 544 35.92 2.60 2.03
N LEU A 545 35.09 1.54 1.95
CA LEU A 545 35.40 0.22 2.49
C LEU A 545 36.66 -0.40 1.88
N ALA A 546 36.92 -0.18 0.59
CA ALA A 546 38.15 -0.62 -0.07
C ALA A 546 39.45 -0.03 0.54
N ALA A 547 39.36 1.04 1.35
CA ALA A 547 40.48 1.59 2.11
C ALA A 547 40.51 1.16 3.59
N GLU A 548 39.37 0.74 4.16
CA GLU A 548 39.21 0.45 5.60
C GLU A 548 39.12 -1.05 5.95
N ALA A 549 38.91 -1.93 4.95
CA ALA A 549 38.95 -3.39 5.06
C ALA A 549 38.00 -4.01 6.13
N ASP A 550 36.70 -3.71 6.03
CA ASP A 550 35.64 -4.27 6.89
C ASP A 550 34.72 -5.23 6.09
N PRO A 551 34.95 -6.55 6.13
CA PRO A 551 34.26 -7.51 5.27
C PRO A 551 32.79 -7.70 5.63
N LEU A 552 32.37 -7.42 6.87
CA LEU A 552 30.96 -7.51 7.27
C LEU A 552 30.16 -6.33 6.71
N ARG A 553 30.69 -5.11 6.81
CA ARG A 553 30.05 -3.94 6.19
C ARG A 553 30.02 -4.05 4.67
N GLU A 554 31.09 -4.56 4.07
CA GLU A 554 31.16 -4.81 2.63
C GLU A 554 30.13 -5.85 2.16
N ALA A 555 30.02 -6.99 2.86
CA ALA A 555 29.00 -7.99 2.58
C ALA A 555 27.57 -7.44 2.70
N TRP A 556 27.29 -6.61 3.72
CA TRP A 556 25.98 -5.97 3.86
C TRP A 556 25.65 -5.02 2.69
N PHE A 557 26.57 -4.13 2.30
CA PHE A 557 26.34 -3.25 1.15
C PHE A 557 26.16 -4.03 -0.16
N LEU A 558 26.78 -5.21 -0.30
CA LEU A 558 26.55 -6.10 -1.44
C LEU A 558 25.14 -6.73 -1.42
N VAL A 559 24.63 -7.15 -0.26
CA VAL A 559 23.22 -7.60 -0.14
C VAL A 559 22.25 -6.49 -0.55
N GLN A 560 22.44 -5.26 -0.06
CA GLN A 560 21.61 -4.10 -0.48
C GLN A 560 21.69 -3.85 -1.99
N ARG A 561 22.90 -3.90 -2.56
CA ARG A 561 23.09 -3.75 -4.00
C ARG A 561 22.40 -4.83 -4.82
N SER A 562 22.39 -6.09 -4.37
CA SER A 562 21.66 -7.17 -5.06
C SER A 562 20.18 -6.84 -5.21
N ARG A 563 19.53 -6.41 -4.10
CA ARG A 563 18.13 -5.96 -4.10
C ARG A 563 17.90 -4.79 -5.06
N LEU A 564 18.80 -3.79 -5.05
CA LEU A 564 18.74 -2.62 -5.93
C LEU A 564 19.02 -2.93 -7.41
N VAL A 565 19.85 -3.92 -7.71
CA VAL A 565 20.15 -4.38 -9.09
C VAL A 565 18.94 -5.10 -9.69
N GLN A 566 18.30 -5.98 -8.93
CA GLN A 566 17.02 -6.62 -9.30
C GLN A 566 15.91 -5.56 -9.47
N GLY A 567 15.71 -4.71 -8.46
CA GLY A 567 14.65 -3.69 -8.44
C GLY A 567 14.80 -2.55 -9.48
N LEU A 568 15.90 -2.52 -10.22
CA LEU A 568 16.18 -1.59 -11.33
C LEU A 568 16.28 -2.27 -12.70
N ASP A 569 15.99 -3.57 -12.82
CA ASP A 569 16.18 -4.38 -14.04
C ASP A 569 17.60 -4.23 -14.63
N LYS A 570 18.61 -4.39 -13.76
CA LYS A 570 20.03 -4.35 -14.12
C LYS A 570 20.72 -5.72 -14.11
N GLY A 571 20.09 -6.70 -13.50
CA GLY A 571 20.56 -8.08 -13.35
C GLY A 571 19.75 -8.81 -12.28
N ASP A 572 20.05 -10.08 -12.06
CA ASP A 572 19.48 -10.93 -11.01
C ASP A 572 20.07 -10.67 -9.61
N GLY A 573 21.13 -9.86 -9.53
CA GLY A 573 21.85 -9.53 -8.30
C GLY A 573 22.67 -10.69 -7.72
N TRP A 574 22.93 -11.76 -8.49
CA TRP A 574 23.72 -12.90 -8.02
C TRP A 574 25.20 -12.56 -7.83
N GLU A 575 25.77 -11.72 -8.71
CA GLU A 575 27.18 -11.31 -8.62
C GLU A 575 27.50 -10.68 -7.24
N GLU A 576 26.63 -9.80 -6.75
CA GLU A 576 26.77 -9.23 -5.41
C GLU A 576 26.56 -10.25 -4.28
N LEU A 577 25.57 -11.14 -4.36
CA LEU A 577 25.32 -12.14 -3.31
C LEU A 577 26.45 -13.18 -3.22
N ALA A 578 27.00 -13.59 -4.36
CA ALA A 578 28.15 -14.49 -4.42
C ALA A 578 29.40 -13.85 -3.80
N ALA A 579 29.65 -12.57 -4.10
CA ALA A 579 30.74 -11.80 -3.49
C ALA A 579 30.54 -11.65 -1.97
N ALA A 580 29.33 -11.33 -1.51
CA ALA A 580 29.00 -11.24 -0.08
C ALA A 580 29.22 -12.59 0.64
N GLN A 581 28.80 -13.70 0.02
CA GLN A 581 29.00 -15.06 0.56
C GLN A 581 30.48 -15.47 0.64
N GLU A 582 31.33 -14.98 -0.28
CA GLU A 582 32.77 -15.20 -0.20
C GLU A 582 33.39 -14.39 0.94
N LEU A 583 33.05 -13.10 1.07
CA LEU A 583 33.57 -12.20 2.11
C LEU A 583 33.28 -12.67 3.54
N VAL A 584 32.09 -13.25 3.79
CA VAL A 584 31.73 -13.76 5.12
C VAL A 584 32.26 -15.18 5.40
N ARG A 585 32.95 -15.83 4.46
CA ARG A 585 33.42 -17.21 4.63
C ARG A 585 34.53 -17.29 5.68
N GLY A 586 34.33 -18.13 6.70
CA GLY A 586 35.31 -18.35 7.77
C GLY A 586 35.35 -17.25 8.82
N LEU A 587 34.48 -16.23 8.72
CA LEU A 587 34.26 -15.27 9.81
C LEU A 587 33.41 -15.91 10.93
N PRO A 588 33.52 -15.41 12.19
CA PRO A 588 32.63 -15.82 13.26
C PRO A 588 31.14 -15.57 12.95
N PRO A 589 30.21 -16.37 13.50
CA PRO A 589 28.77 -16.14 13.41
C PRO A 589 28.38 -14.70 13.73
N SER A 590 27.66 -14.06 12.81
CA SER A 590 27.16 -12.69 12.95
C SER A 590 25.82 -12.52 12.22
N PRO A 591 24.95 -11.58 12.64
CA PRO A 591 23.66 -11.35 11.98
C PRO A 591 23.79 -11.08 10.48
N VAL A 592 24.83 -10.35 10.04
CA VAL A 592 25.09 -10.14 8.60
C VAL A 592 25.46 -11.45 7.88
N GLN A 593 26.26 -12.33 8.48
CA GLN A 593 26.54 -13.64 7.87
C GLN A 593 25.26 -14.48 7.73
N ALA A 594 24.37 -14.44 8.75
CA ALA A 594 23.08 -15.12 8.70
C ALA A 594 22.14 -14.53 7.63
N ASP A 595 22.05 -13.19 7.51
CA ASP A 595 21.26 -12.51 6.46
C ASP A 595 21.82 -12.82 5.06
N VAL A 596 23.14 -12.76 4.84
CA VAL A 596 23.79 -13.15 3.58
C VAL A 596 23.41 -14.58 3.18
N HIS A 597 23.52 -15.55 4.09
CA HIS A 597 23.10 -16.93 3.81
C HIS A 597 21.60 -17.06 3.51
N THR A 598 20.76 -16.28 4.20
CA THR A 598 19.31 -16.25 4.01
C THR A 598 18.90 -15.67 2.64
N ASN A 599 19.55 -14.59 2.20
CA ASN A 599 19.32 -13.99 0.89
C ASN A 599 19.86 -14.92 -0.23
N VAL A 600 21.02 -15.57 -0.04
CA VAL A 600 21.56 -16.56 -0.99
C VAL A 600 20.63 -17.78 -1.14
N ALA A 601 20.12 -18.33 -0.04
CA ALA A 601 19.19 -19.45 -0.09
C ALA A 601 17.88 -19.08 -0.81
N SER A 602 17.35 -17.88 -0.52
CA SER A 602 16.13 -17.36 -1.16
C SER A 602 16.32 -17.07 -2.65
N TRP A 603 17.47 -16.52 -3.06
CA TRP A 603 17.82 -16.32 -4.47
C TRP A 603 17.92 -17.67 -5.20
N LYS A 604 18.61 -18.65 -4.60
CA LYS A 604 18.76 -20.00 -5.17
C LYS A 604 17.43 -20.73 -5.30
N ALA A 605 16.51 -20.58 -4.34
CA ALA A 605 15.18 -21.18 -4.46
C ALA A 605 14.40 -20.71 -5.70
N LEU A 606 14.59 -19.45 -6.13
CA LEU A 606 13.91 -18.87 -7.30
C LEU A 606 14.60 -19.14 -8.64
N HIS A 607 15.93 -19.26 -8.65
CA HIS A 607 16.75 -19.32 -9.88
C HIS A 607 17.45 -20.66 -10.12
N GLN A 608 17.78 -21.40 -9.05
CA GLN A 608 18.51 -22.67 -9.08
C GLN A 608 17.95 -23.64 -8.02
N PRO A 609 16.64 -23.95 -8.04
CA PRO A 609 16.04 -24.82 -7.04
C PRO A 609 16.61 -26.25 -7.10
N GLY A 610 16.51 -26.97 -5.99
CA GLY A 610 17.01 -28.33 -5.83
C GLY A 610 17.84 -28.56 -4.57
N PRO A 611 18.54 -29.72 -4.46
CA PRO A 611 19.18 -30.16 -3.22
C PRO A 611 20.23 -29.20 -2.65
N GLN A 612 20.95 -28.48 -3.52
CA GLN A 612 21.94 -27.49 -3.08
C GLN A 612 21.28 -26.26 -2.45
N ALA A 613 20.15 -25.79 -3.00
CA ALA A 613 19.38 -24.68 -2.43
C ALA A 613 18.81 -25.05 -1.06
N LEU A 614 18.29 -26.28 -0.92
CA LEU A 614 17.81 -26.81 0.37
C LEU A 614 18.95 -26.83 1.40
N ALA A 615 20.11 -27.41 1.06
CA ALA A 615 21.27 -27.44 1.94
C ALA A 615 21.88 -26.05 2.23
N ASP A 616 21.67 -25.05 1.38
CA ASP A 616 22.00 -23.65 1.66
C ASP A 616 20.98 -23.02 2.63
N SER A 617 19.69 -23.39 2.55
CA SER A 617 18.64 -22.93 3.47
C SER A 617 18.76 -23.53 4.87
N ASP A 618 19.13 -24.81 5.01
CA ASP A 618 19.41 -25.44 6.31
C ASP A 618 20.54 -24.70 7.04
N ARG A 619 21.62 -24.36 6.31
CA ARG A 619 22.74 -23.56 6.84
C ARG A 619 22.32 -22.13 7.21
N ALA A 620 21.42 -21.50 6.46
CA ALA A 620 20.89 -20.19 6.83
C ALA A 620 20.12 -20.22 8.16
N VAL A 621 19.29 -21.25 8.39
CA VAL A 621 18.59 -21.47 9.66
C VAL A 621 19.58 -21.76 10.80
N GLU A 622 20.63 -22.54 10.55
CA GLU A 622 21.69 -22.80 11.53
C GLU A 622 22.42 -21.52 11.95
N TYR A 623 22.88 -20.70 10.98
CA TYR A 623 23.54 -19.43 11.29
C TYR A 623 22.63 -18.46 12.06
N ALA A 624 21.35 -18.35 11.69
CA ALA A 624 20.40 -17.48 12.39
C ALA A 624 20.21 -17.90 13.86
N ARG A 625 20.11 -19.21 14.12
CA ARG A 625 20.05 -19.76 15.49
C ARG A 625 21.32 -19.51 16.30
N LEU A 626 22.49 -19.63 15.68
CA LEU A 626 23.78 -19.40 16.34
C LEU A 626 23.95 -17.94 16.80
N VAL A 627 23.33 -16.98 16.11
CA VAL A 627 23.40 -15.55 16.46
C VAL A 627 22.22 -15.08 17.31
N GLY A 628 21.18 -15.90 17.46
CA GLY A 628 19.99 -15.59 18.27
C GLY A 628 19.02 -14.60 17.64
N ASP A 629 19.07 -14.41 16.32
CA ASP A 629 18.18 -13.49 15.60
C ASP A 629 16.94 -14.22 15.08
N GLU A 630 15.82 -14.07 15.80
CA GLU A 630 14.56 -14.73 15.49
C GLU A 630 13.94 -14.25 14.16
N TYR A 631 14.15 -12.99 13.76
CA TYR A 631 13.63 -12.48 12.48
C TYR A 631 14.33 -13.14 11.30
N ILE A 632 15.67 -13.21 11.33
CA ILE A 632 16.46 -13.89 10.29
C ILE A 632 16.13 -15.39 10.29
N GLU A 633 15.98 -16.03 11.47
CA GLU A 633 15.61 -17.45 11.55
C GLU A 633 14.27 -17.72 10.85
N LEU A 634 13.23 -16.97 11.19
CA LEU A 634 11.91 -17.14 10.60
C LEU A 634 11.91 -16.88 9.08
N HIS A 635 12.67 -15.88 8.61
CA HIS A 635 12.84 -15.62 7.18
C HIS A 635 13.54 -16.77 6.45
N ALA A 636 14.58 -17.38 7.05
CA ALA A 636 15.27 -18.54 6.49
C ALA A 636 14.37 -19.80 6.51
N ARG A 637 13.63 -20.01 7.59
CA ARG A 637 12.70 -21.15 7.75
C ARG A 637 11.54 -21.12 6.76
N LEU A 638 11.04 -19.96 6.35
CA LEU A 638 10.06 -19.86 5.27
C LEU A 638 10.58 -20.43 3.95
N THR A 639 11.80 -20.05 3.57
CA THR A 639 12.47 -20.56 2.35
C THR A 639 12.78 -22.06 2.48
N ARG A 640 13.24 -22.51 3.66
CA ARG A 640 13.45 -23.94 3.95
C ARG A 640 12.16 -24.74 3.80
N GLY A 641 11.06 -24.31 4.41
CA GLY A 641 9.77 -25.03 4.37
C GLY A 641 9.25 -25.26 2.96
N TRP A 642 9.35 -24.25 2.07
CA TRP A 642 9.06 -24.42 0.65
C TRP A 642 9.99 -25.46 -0.01
N LEU A 643 11.32 -25.34 0.15
CA LEU A 643 12.28 -26.26 -0.46
C LEU A 643 12.15 -27.71 0.06
N VAL A 644 11.76 -27.90 1.32
CA VAL A 644 11.45 -29.20 1.91
C VAL A 644 10.20 -29.81 1.26
N ALA A 645 9.15 -29.02 1.05
CA ALA A 645 7.96 -29.48 0.33
C ALA A 645 8.28 -29.86 -1.13
N ASP A 646 9.06 -29.05 -1.84
CA ASP A 646 9.51 -29.34 -3.21
C ASP A 646 10.42 -30.58 -3.30
N ALA A 647 11.13 -30.93 -2.22
CA ALA A 647 11.90 -32.17 -2.09
C ALA A 647 11.04 -33.40 -1.69
N GLY A 648 9.72 -33.27 -1.61
CA GLY A 648 8.77 -34.34 -1.25
C GLY A 648 8.40 -34.40 0.23
N GLY A 649 9.01 -33.57 1.08
CA GLY A 649 8.69 -33.43 2.51
C GLY A 649 7.43 -32.61 2.77
N VAL A 650 6.34 -32.84 2.02
CA VAL A 650 5.17 -31.95 1.90
C VAL A 650 4.60 -31.49 3.24
N GLU A 651 4.29 -32.42 4.16
CA GLU A 651 3.70 -32.08 5.45
C GLU A 651 4.72 -31.41 6.41
N GLU A 652 6.01 -31.76 6.35
CA GLU A 652 7.06 -31.09 7.16
C GLU A 652 7.22 -29.64 6.70
N GLY A 653 7.40 -29.44 5.40
CA GLY A 653 7.63 -28.13 4.80
C GLY A 653 6.46 -27.18 5.04
N LEU A 654 5.23 -27.63 4.79
CA LEU A 654 4.03 -26.83 5.03
C LEU A 654 3.81 -26.55 6.53
N ALA A 655 4.05 -27.53 7.42
CA ALA A 655 3.96 -27.29 8.86
C ALA A 655 4.97 -26.25 9.36
N GLU A 656 6.18 -26.23 8.79
CA GLU A 656 7.16 -25.18 9.05
C GLU A 656 6.68 -23.81 8.56
N MET A 657 6.14 -23.70 7.34
CA MET A 657 5.60 -22.44 6.81
C MET A 657 4.43 -21.91 7.66
N TYR A 658 3.52 -22.79 8.10
CA TYR A 658 2.46 -22.41 9.06
C TYR A 658 3.04 -21.93 10.39
N ALA A 659 4.03 -22.63 10.96
CA ALA A 659 4.66 -22.21 12.22
C ALA A 659 5.40 -20.86 12.09
N VAL A 660 5.95 -20.55 10.92
CA VAL A 660 6.50 -19.22 10.63
C VAL A 660 5.41 -18.16 10.56
N ARG A 661 4.25 -18.45 9.94
CA ARG A 661 3.10 -17.54 9.86
C ARG A 661 2.68 -17.02 11.24
N ASP A 662 2.29 -17.92 12.14
CA ASP A 662 1.70 -17.50 13.41
C ASP A 662 2.76 -16.97 14.40
N ARG A 663 4.04 -17.33 14.23
CA ARG A 663 5.11 -16.66 14.97
C ARG A 663 5.37 -15.24 14.46
N ALA A 664 5.29 -15.01 13.15
CA ALA A 664 5.36 -13.68 12.56
C ALA A 664 4.15 -12.82 12.97
N GLU A 665 2.97 -13.42 13.11
CA GLU A 665 1.75 -12.77 13.61
C GLU A 665 1.88 -12.33 15.07
N GLN A 666 2.32 -13.23 15.95
CA GLN A 666 2.60 -12.95 17.37
C GLN A 666 3.67 -11.86 17.60
N LEU A 667 4.59 -11.69 16.65
CA LEU A 667 5.68 -10.72 16.69
C LEU A 667 5.41 -9.47 15.82
N HIS A 668 4.22 -9.36 15.23
CA HIS A 668 3.81 -8.28 14.32
C HIS A 668 4.81 -8.00 13.17
N LEU A 669 5.44 -9.06 12.64
CA LEU A 669 6.45 -8.98 11.57
C LEU A 669 5.82 -8.86 10.18
N MET A 670 5.29 -7.67 9.85
CA MET A 670 4.48 -7.40 8.65
C MET A 670 5.12 -7.84 7.32
N ASN A 671 6.40 -7.53 7.08
CA ASN A 671 7.13 -8.00 5.89
C ASN A 671 7.07 -9.54 5.73
N LEU A 672 7.32 -10.25 6.84
CA LEU A 672 7.32 -11.69 6.86
C LEU A 672 5.90 -12.25 6.70
N LEU A 673 4.89 -11.65 7.32
CA LEU A 673 3.49 -12.00 7.11
C LEU A 673 3.07 -11.87 5.64
N GLY A 674 3.45 -10.78 4.97
CA GLY A 674 3.25 -10.61 3.52
C GLY A 674 3.93 -11.74 2.72
N ARG A 675 5.21 -12.02 2.99
CA ARG A 675 5.94 -13.12 2.33
C ARG A 675 5.31 -14.49 2.59
N VAL A 676 4.86 -14.80 3.81
CA VAL A 676 4.21 -16.08 4.12
C VAL A 676 2.86 -16.18 3.40
N SER A 677 2.06 -15.12 3.42
CA SER A 677 0.74 -15.04 2.75
C SER A 677 0.85 -15.27 1.24
N ILE A 678 1.97 -14.91 0.62
CA ILE A 678 2.26 -15.21 -0.79
C ILE A 678 2.74 -16.66 -0.96
N ASN A 679 3.76 -17.08 -0.20
CA ASN A 679 4.45 -18.35 -0.46
C ASN A 679 3.62 -19.57 -0.05
N LEU A 680 2.84 -19.50 1.05
CA LEU A 680 2.06 -20.62 1.57
C LEU A 680 1.00 -21.15 0.57
N PRO A 681 0.08 -20.33 0.01
CA PRO A 681 -0.85 -20.81 -1.02
C PRO A 681 -0.13 -21.24 -2.30
N SER A 682 0.98 -20.58 -2.66
CA SER A 682 1.83 -20.96 -3.79
C SER A 682 2.41 -22.38 -3.64
N SER A 683 2.96 -22.72 -2.47
CA SER A 683 3.45 -24.06 -2.17
C SER A 683 2.33 -25.10 -2.12
N LEU A 684 1.16 -24.76 -1.55
CA LEU A 684 -0.01 -25.65 -1.54
C LEU A 684 -0.50 -26.00 -2.95
N GLU A 685 -0.57 -25.02 -3.86
CA GLU A 685 -0.92 -25.24 -5.27
C GLU A 685 0.13 -26.09 -6.00
N SER A 686 1.43 -25.84 -5.73
CA SER A 686 2.55 -26.65 -6.27
C SER A 686 2.43 -28.13 -5.92
N MET A 687 1.95 -28.44 -4.70
CA MET A 687 1.69 -29.79 -4.21
C MET A 687 0.33 -30.37 -4.63
N GLY A 688 -0.47 -29.63 -5.41
CA GLY A 688 -1.77 -30.06 -5.92
C GLY A 688 -2.92 -29.91 -4.93
N ARG A 689 -2.71 -29.21 -3.80
CA ARG A 689 -3.69 -29.06 -2.72
C ARG A 689 -4.53 -27.79 -2.91
N SER A 690 -5.11 -27.64 -4.10
CA SER A 690 -5.73 -26.38 -4.57
C SER A 690 -6.85 -25.85 -3.67
N LEU A 691 -7.66 -26.72 -3.04
CA LEU A 691 -8.66 -26.29 -2.04
C LEU A 691 -8.01 -25.62 -0.82
N GLU A 692 -6.94 -26.23 -0.30
CA GLU A 692 -6.21 -25.72 0.84
C GLU A 692 -5.42 -24.45 0.48
N ALA A 693 -4.97 -24.33 -0.77
CA ALA A 693 -4.34 -23.14 -1.32
C ALA A 693 -5.30 -21.94 -1.38
N VAL A 694 -6.58 -22.14 -1.76
CA VAL A 694 -7.60 -21.07 -1.70
C VAL A 694 -7.83 -20.64 -0.24
N ALA A 695 -8.05 -21.57 0.69
CA ALA A 695 -8.25 -21.23 2.10
C ALA A 695 -7.06 -20.46 2.72
N ALA A 696 -5.82 -20.84 2.37
CA ALA A 696 -4.62 -20.13 2.80
C ALA A 696 -4.49 -18.75 2.13
N ALA A 697 -4.95 -18.60 0.89
CA ALA A 697 -4.96 -17.32 0.18
C ALA A 697 -6.05 -16.38 0.71
N ASP A 698 -7.24 -16.86 1.08
CA ASP A 698 -8.31 -16.05 1.67
C ASP A 698 -7.85 -15.38 2.96
N HIS A 699 -7.25 -16.18 3.86
CA HIS A 699 -6.65 -15.67 5.10
C HIS A 699 -5.43 -14.76 4.84
N GLY A 700 -4.62 -15.05 3.82
CA GLY A 700 -3.53 -14.17 3.39
C GLY A 700 -4.01 -12.83 2.83
N ILE A 701 -5.13 -12.82 2.10
CA ILE A 701 -5.82 -11.62 1.61
C ILE A 701 -6.31 -10.79 2.79
N GLU A 702 -6.90 -11.43 3.80
CA GLU A 702 -7.36 -10.76 5.02
C GLU A 702 -6.20 -10.13 5.81
N ILE A 703 -5.10 -10.85 6.03
CA ILE A 703 -3.88 -10.30 6.66
C ILE A 703 -3.33 -9.12 5.84
N CYS A 704 -3.20 -9.28 4.52
CA CYS A 704 -2.74 -8.18 3.67
C CYS A 704 -3.72 -7.00 3.67
N HIS A 705 -5.03 -7.26 3.80
CA HIS A 705 -6.03 -6.22 3.92
C HIS A 705 -5.93 -5.51 5.27
N SER A 706 -6.09 -6.20 6.41
CA SER A 706 -6.08 -5.60 7.75
C SER A 706 -4.82 -4.75 8.02
N HIS A 707 -3.66 -5.22 7.55
CA HIS A 707 -2.37 -4.55 7.73
C HIS A 707 -1.90 -3.69 6.54
N GLY A 708 -2.77 -3.33 5.59
CA GLY A 708 -2.43 -2.37 4.52
C GLY A 708 -1.25 -2.78 3.62
N LEU A 709 -1.18 -4.05 3.23
CA LEU A 709 -0.12 -4.62 2.40
C LEU A 709 -0.58 -4.80 0.95
N ALA A 710 -1.16 -3.77 0.31
CA ALA A 710 -1.75 -3.84 -1.04
C ALA A 710 -0.94 -4.63 -2.08
N ASP A 711 0.36 -4.35 -2.28
CA ASP A 711 1.15 -5.08 -3.28
C ASP A 711 1.30 -6.57 -2.92
N SER A 712 1.51 -6.91 -1.64
CA SER A 712 1.51 -8.32 -1.20
C SER A 712 0.15 -8.97 -1.45
N GLY A 713 -0.95 -8.28 -1.13
CA GLY A 713 -2.31 -8.72 -1.43
C GLY A 713 -2.52 -9.00 -2.93
N ALA A 714 -1.93 -8.19 -3.81
CA ALA A 714 -1.98 -8.42 -5.26
C ALA A 714 -1.33 -9.77 -5.66
N TRP A 715 -0.23 -10.16 -5.03
CA TRP A 715 0.37 -11.49 -5.22
C TRP A 715 -0.51 -12.61 -4.65
N VAL A 716 -1.10 -12.43 -3.46
CA VAL A 716 -2.00 -13.44 -2.87
C VAL A 716 -3.23 -13.68 -3.76
N TYR A 717 -3.86 -12.61 -4.26
CA TYR A 717 -4.96 -12.71 -5.24
C TYR A 717 -4.55 -13.41 -6.54
N ALA A 718 -3.31 -13.26 -7.01
CA ALA A 718 -2.82 -13.99 -8.18
C ALA A 718 -2.69 -15.49 -7.92
N ASN A 719 -2.23 -15.89 -6.72
CA ASN A 719 -2.15 -17.29 -6.30
C ASN A 719 -3.54 -17.90 -6.05
N GLN A 720 -4.46 -17.14 -5.46
CA GLN A 720 -5.88 -17.51 -5.32
C GLN A 720 -6.50 -17.74 -6.70
N SER A 721 -6.26 -16.84 -7.66
CA SER A 721 -6.75 -16.95 -9.03
C SER A 721 -6.28 -18.23 -9.73
N GLU A 722 -5.01 -18.63 -9.55
CA GLU A 722 -4.47 -19.89 -10.08
C GLU A 722 -5.13 -21.11 -9.46
N SER A 723 -5.27 -21.13 -8.12
CA SER A 723 -5.89 -22.26 -7.41
C SER A 723 -7.38 -22.41 -7.75
N LEU A 724 -8.10 -21.29 -7.89
CA LEU A 724 -9.48 -21.26 -8.39
C LEU A 724 -9.59 -21.70 -9.85
N PHE A 725 -8.59 -21.38 -10.70
CA PHE A 725 -8.53 -21.88 -12.08
C PHE A 725 -8.36 -23.41 -12.11
N SER A 726 -7.43 -23.93 -11.30
CA SER A 726 -7.17 -25.36 -11.12
C SER A 726 -8.41 -26.14 -10.67
N LEU A 727 -9.21 -25.58 -9.75
CA LEU A 727 -10.48 -26.15 -9.27
C LEU A 727 -11.65 -26.02 -10.26
N GLY A 728 -11.50 -25.22 -11.33
CA GLY A 728 -12.56 -24.94 -12.29
C GLY A 728 -13.52 -23.80 -11.90
N HIS A 729 -13.22 -23.04 -10.85
CA HIS A 729 -14.00 -21.87 -10.41
C HIS A 729 -13.65 -20.60 -11.21
N TRP A 730 -13.75 -20.67 -12.54
CA TRP A 730 -13.17 -19.66 -13.44
C TRP A 730 -13.75 -18.24 -13.28
N ALA A 731 -15.01 -18.08 -12.88
CA ALA A 731 -15.58 -16.75 -12.59
C ALA A 731 -14.98 -16.11 -11.32
N GLN A 732 -14.69 -16.92 -10.29
CA GLN A 732 -14.01 -16.44 -9.08
C GLN A 732 -12.52 -16.20 -9.38
N SER A 733 -11.88 -17.06 -10.17
CA SER A 733 -10.51 -16.88 -10.66
C SER A 733 -10.32 -15.55 -11.42
N GLU A 734 -11.26 -15.19 -12.28
CA GLU A 734 -11.29 -13.92 -13.01
C GLU A 734 -11.48 -12.72 -12.07
N THR A 735 -12.35 -12.85 -11.07
CA THR A 735 -12.56 -11.83 -10.03
C THR A 735 -11.29 -11.61 -9.20
N ALA A 736 -10.60 -12.68 -8.81
CA ALA A 736 -9.32 -12.64 -8.11
C ALA A 736 -8.22 -12.00 -8.98
N ALA A 737 -8.11 -12.37 -10.26
CA ALA A 737 -7.16 -11.75 -11.19
C ALA A 737 -7.43 -10.23 -11.38
N ALA A 738 -8.69 -9.81 -11.43
CA ALA A 738 -9.06 -8.41 -11.47
C ALA A 738 -8.69 -7.67 -10.16
N SER A 739 -8.87 -8.29 -8.99
CA SER A 739 -8.44 -7.73 -7.70
C SER A 739 -6.92 -7.60 -7.61
N SER A 740 -6.17 -8.61 -8.07
CA SER A 740 -4.71 -8.55 -8.22
C SER A 740 -4.28 -7.36 -9.10
N ALA A 741 -4.91 -7.19 -10.27
CA ALA A 741 -4.60 -6.09 -11.18
C ALA A 741 -4.86 -4.69 -10.59
N ARG A 742 -5.86 -4.53 -9.72
CA ARG A 742 -6.16 -3.25 -9.03
C ARG A 742 -5.12 -2.90 -7.98
N LEU A 743 -4.67 -3.88 -7.19
CA LEU A 743 -3.77 -3.67 -6.06
C LEU A 743 -2.27 -3.64 -6.45
N ALA A 744 -1.91 -4.19 -7.62
CA ALA A 744 -0.53 -4.33 -8.04
C ALA A 744 0.19 -2.96 -8.24
N LEU A 745 1.20 -2.69 -7.42
CA LEU A 745 2.08 -1.54 -7.53
C LEU A 745 3.32 -1.89 -8.37
N GLY A 746 3.96 -3.02 -8.08
CA GLY A 746 5.19 -3.47 -8.73
C GLY A 746 5.01 -4.04 -10.14
N PRO A 747 6.08 -4.06 -10.98
CA PRO A 747 6.01 -4.65 -12.32
C PRO A 747 5.76 -6.16 -12.29
N ARG A 748 6.39 -6.91 -11.37
CA ARG A 748 6.18 -8.37 -11.24
C ARG A 748 4.73 -8.71 -10.85
N ALA A 749 4.12 -7.98 -9.91
CA ALA A 749 2.71 -8.15 -9.54
C ALA A 749 1.76 -7.91 -10.74
N LYS A 750 2.00 -6.87 -11.53
CA LYS A 750 1.27 -6.59 -12.79
C LYS A 750 1.44 -7.70 -13.82
N GLY A 751 2.66 -8.24 -13.94
CA GLY A 751 2.95 -9.40 -14.79
C GLY A 751 2.16 -10.65 -14.39
N LEU A 752 2.05 -10.94 -13.09
CA LEU A 752 1.26 -12.07 -12.58
C LEU A 752 -0.24 -11.89 -12.80
N ALA A 753 -0.78 -10.70 -12.56
CA ALA A 753 -2.19 -10.41 -12.83
C ALA A 753 -2.54 -10.60 -14.32
N ALA A 754 -1.69 -10.11 -15.22
CA ALA A 754 -1.83 -10.33 -16.66
C ALA A 754 -1.64 -11.82 -17.05
N LEU A 755 -0.76 -12.56 -16.38
CA LEU A 755 -0.54 -13.99 -16.62
C LEU A 755 -1.80 -14.82 -16.32
N ARG A 756 -2.47 -14.56 -15.19
CA ARG A 756 -3.70 -15.28 -14.84
C ARG A 756 -4.87 -14.94 -15.77
N ARG A 757 -4.97 -13.70 -16.25
CA ARG A 757 -5.91 -13.34 -17.33
C ARG A 757 -5.60 -14.05 -18.65
N THR A 758 -4.32 -14.12 -19.03
CA THR A 758 -3.88 -14.85 -20.22
C THR A 758 -4.30 -16.32 -20.16
N GLU A 759 -4.12 -16.97 -19.01
CA GLU A 759 -4.50 -18.37 -18.80
C GLU A 759 -6.01 -18.62 -18.93
N LEU A 760 -6.83 -17.77 -18.30
CA LEU A 760 -8.30 -17.79 -18.46
C LEU A 760 -8.73 -17.56 -19.91
N ALA A 761 -8.14 -16.57 -20.59
CA ALA A 761 -8.46 -16.23 -21.97
C ALA A 761 -8.11 -17.38 -22.93
N VAL A 762 -6.92 -17.96 -22.80
CA VAL A 762 -6.50 -19.16 -23.57
C VAL A 762 -7.45 -20.34 -23.33
N ALA A 763 -7.82 -20.62 -22.07
CA ALA A 763 -8.70 -21.74 -21.75
C ALA A 763 -10.16 -21.54 -22.24
N ARG A 764 -10.63 -20.29 -22.29
CA ARG A 764 -11.92 -19.90 -22.88
C ARG A 764 -11.86 -19.73 -24.41
N GLY A 765 -10.70 -19.82 -25.05
CA GLY A 765 -10.53 -19.57 -26.48
C GLY A 765 -10.71 -18.10 -26.90
N ASP A 766 -10.51 -17.14 -25.99
CA ASP A 766 -10.45 -15.72 -26.35
C ASP A 766 -9.02 -15.35 -26.77
N THR A 767 -8.73 -15.47 -28.07
CA THR A 767 -7.39 -15.24 -28.60
C THR A 767 -6.97 -13.78 -28.54
N ALA A 768 -7.92 -12.83 -28.61
CA ALA A 768 -7.60 -11.40 -28.64
C ALA A 768 -7.18 -10.91 -27.25
N GLU A 769 -7.97 -11.21 -26.21
CA GLU A 769 -7.61 -10.92 -24.82
C GLU A 769 -6.30 -11.64 -24.43
N ALA A 770 -6.12 -12.90 -24.85
CA ALA A 770 -4.91 -13.66 -24.56
C ALA A 770 -3.65 -13.05 -25.18
N GLU A 771 -3.71 -12.53 -26.41
CA GLU A 771 -2.57 -11.85 -27.03
C GLU A 771 -2.24 -10.51 -26.37
N GLU A 772 -3.26 -9.71 -26.01
CA GLU A 772 -3.07 -8.43 -25.30
C GLU A 772 -2.44 -8.66 -23.92
N GLN A 773 -2.99 -9.57 -23.11
CA GLN A 773 -2.48 -9.85 -21.78
C GLN A 773 -1.08 -10.50 -21.83
N LEU A 774 -0.80 -11.39 -22.79
CA LEU A 774 0.54 -11.98 -22.95
C LEU A 774 1.58 -10.94 -23.37
N ALA A 775 1.20 -9.91 -24.13
CA ALA A 775 2.08 -8.77 -24.43
C ALA A 775 2.40 -7.95 -23.16
N LEU A 776 1.43 -7.75 -22.26
CA LEU A 776 1.65 -7.12 -20.96
C LEU A 776 2.57 -7.97 -20.06
N VAL A 777 2.37 -9.29 -19.99
CA VAL A 777 3.25 -10.23 -19.28
C VAL A 777 4.72 -10.05 -19.71
N ARG A 778 4.99 -10.09 -21.02
CA ARG A 778 6.33 -9.92 -21.60
C ARG A 778 6.94 -8.55 -21.27
N ARG A 779 6.13 -7.48 -21.25
CA ARG A 779 6.54 -6.13 -20.87
C ARG A 779 6.88 -6.00 -19.38
N HIS A 780 6.24 -6.78 -18.51
CA HIS A 780 6.30 -6.62 -17.06
C HIS A 780 7.39 -7.45 -16.37
N PHE A 781 7.70 -8.66 -16.84
CA PHE A 781 8.72 -9.50 -16.21
C PHE A 781 10.16 -9.17 -16.61
N GLY A 782 10.38 -8.43 -17.70
CA GLY A 782 11.73 -8.04 -18.15
C GLY A 782 12.55 -9.21 -18.71
N HIS A 783 13.84 -8.98 -18.90
CA HIS A 783 14.76 -9.97 -19.50
C HIS A 783 16.06 -10.20 -18.71
N ARG A 784 16.29 -9.48 -17.61
CA ARG A 784 17.59 -9.49 -16.88
C ARG A 784 17.55 -10.21 -15.52
N ASP A 785 16.38 -10.66 -15.12
CA ASP A 785 16.14 -11.45 -13.91
C ASP A 785 15.31 -12.70 -14.27
N PRO A 786 15.92 -13.70 -14.95
CA PRO A 786 15.20 -14.84 -15.51
C PRO A 786 14.81 -15.86 -14.43
N GLN A 787 13.66 -15.65 -13.78
CA GLN A 787 13.07 -16.62 -12.86
C GLN A 787 12.22 -17.65 -13.61
N HIS A 788 12.31 -18.94 -13.24
CA HIS A 788 11.56 -20.02 -13.90
C HIS A 788 10.04 -19.80 -13.87
N GLN A 789 9.51 -19.34 -12.73
CA GLN A 789 8.08 -19.01 -12.54
C GLN A 789 7.57 -17.89 -13.45
N HIS A 790 8.45 -16.99 -13.93
CA HIS A 790 8.08 -15.86 -14.80
C HIS A 790 8.38 -16.11 -16.29
N THR A 791 8.95 -17.27 -16.63
CA THR A 791 9.42 -17.59 -17.99
C THR A 791 8.73 -18.82 -18.59
N ILE A 792 8.48 -19.86 -17.80
CA ILE A 792 7.94 -21.13 -18.30
C ILE A 792 6.47 -21.02 -18.74
N ASP A 793 5.59 -20.47 -17.89
CA ASP A 793 4.16 -20.35 -18.19
C ASP A 793 3.85 -19.37 -19.36
N PRO A 794 4.49 -18.19 -19.48
CA PRO A 794 4.29 -17.33 -20.64
C PRO A 794 4.69 -17.99 -21.98
N VAL A 795 5.72 -18.85 -21.96
CA VAL A 795 6.09 -19.67 -23.14
C VAL A 795 5.02 -20.73 -23.40
N ARG A 796 4.57 -21.47 -22.39
CA ARG A 796 3.47 -22.45 -22.51
C ARG A 796 2.21 -21.85 -23.13
N LEU A 797 1.76 -20.69 -22.64
CA LEU A 797 0.55 -20.02 -23.15
C LEU A 797 0.77 -19.47 -24.57
N GLY A 798 1.95 -18.92 -24.85
CA GLY A 798 2.34 -18.50 -26.20
C GLY A 798 2.36 -19.65 -27.21
N MET A 799 2.81 -20.84 -26.82
CA MET A 799 2.78 -22.05 -27.66
C MET A 799 1.36 -22.47 -28.01
N VAL A 800 0.41 -22.41 -27.06
CA VAL A 800 -1.01 -22.74 -27.31
C VAL A 800 -1.62 -21.75 -28.31
N LEU A 801 -1.38 -20.45 -28.13
CA LEU A 801 -1.85 -19.42 -29.06
C LEU A 801 -1.26 -19.63 -30.47
N ALA A 802 0.06 -19.78 -30.59
CA ALA A 802 0.72 -20.02 -31.86
C ALA A 802 0.19 -21.29 -32.55
N ALA A 803 0.05 -22.41 -31.84
CA ALA A 803 -0.50 -23.65 -32.37
C ALA A 803 -1.96 -23.49 -32.85
N SER A 804 -2.83 -22.83 -32.06
CA SER A 804 -4.24 -22.58 -32.44
C SER A 804 -4.41 -21.75 -33.72
N GLN A 805 -3.39 -20.95 -34.07
CA GLN A 805 -3.35 -20.13 -35.28
C GLN A 805 -2.54 -20.77 -36.43
N GLY A 806 -2.14 -22.05 -36.29
CA GLY A 806 -1.34 -22.76 -37.28
C GLY A 806 0.14 -22.37 -37.35
N ARG A 807 0.64 -21.56 -36.40
CA ARG A 807 2.05 -21.11 -36.31
C ARG A 807 2.93 -22.14 -35.59
N LEU A 808 2.86 -23.41 -36.00
CA LEU A 808 3.54 -24.53 -35.32
C LEU A 808 5.05 -24.35 -35.17
N ALA A 809 5.73 -23.80 -36.19
CA ALA A 809 7.17 -23.56 -36.15
C ALA A 809 7.59 -22.59 -35.03
N GLU A 810 6.75 -21.61 -34.71
CA GLU A 810 6.99 -20.65 -33.62
C GLU A 810 6.79 -21.32 -32.24
N ALA A 811 5.76 -22.15 -32.10
CA ALA A 811 5.53 -22.93 -30.88
C ALA A 811 6.69 -23.89 -30.59
N ARG A 812 7.21 -24.57 -31.63
CA ARG A 812 8.39 -25.45 -31.52
C ARG A 812 9.65 -24.67 -31.15
N ALA A 813 9.95 -23.58 -31.85
CA ALA A 813 11.14 -22.77 -31.56
C ALA A 813 11.14 -22.24 -30.12
N ALA A 814 9.99 -21.75 -29.63
CA ALA A 814 9.86 -21.27 -28.26
C ALA A 814 10.04 -22.40 -27.21
N PHE A 815 9.52 -23.59 -27.48
CA PHE A 815 9.75 -24.76 -26.61
C PHE A 815 11.22 -25.18 -26.60
N GLU A 816 11.83 -25.35 -27.78
CA GLU A 816 13.23 -25.79 -27.92
C GLU A 816 14.21 -24.81 -27.28
N GLU A 817 14.00 -23.52 -27.42
CA GLU A 817 14.84 -22.49 -26.81
C GLU A 817 14.87 -22.63 -25.28
N LEU A 818 13.69 -22.77 -24.66
CA LEU A 818 13.53 -22.91 -23.22
C LEU A 818 14.01 -24.28 -22.71
N ALA A 819 13.66 -25.36 -23.40
CA ALA A 819 13.99 -26.73 -22.99
C ALA A 819 15.46 -27.11 -23.22
N ARG A 820 16.23 -26.32 -23.98
CA ARG A 820 17.66 -26.57 -24.28
C ARG A 820 18.54 -26.71 -23.02
N ALA A 821 18.22 -25.97 -21.96
CA ALA A 821 18.95 -26.02 -20.69
C ALA A 821 18.47 -27.14 -19.75
N GLY A 822 17.34 -27.79 -20.06
CA GLY A 822 16.61 -28.65 -19.12
C GLY A 822 15.85 -27.86 -18.06
N PHE A 823 15.20 -28.58 -17.15
CA PHE A 823 14.41 -28.01 -16.04
C PHE A 823 14.94 -28.56 -14.70
N PRO A 824 15.36 -27.69 -13.75
CA PRO A 824 15.84 -28.14 -12.44
C PRO A 824 14.69 -28.64 -11.54
N PRO A 825 14.96 -29.54 -10.57
CA PRO A 825 14.00 -29.90 -9.53
C PRO A 825 13.48 -28.67 -8.78
N GLY A 826 12.19 -28.63 -8.44
CA GLY A 826 11.48 -27.46 -7.93
C GLY A 826 10.73 -26.66 -9.00
N THR A 827 10.89 -26.99 -10.29
CA THR A 827 10.14 -26.35 -11.39
C THR A 827 8.91 -27.14 -11.86
N GLN A 828 8.61 -28.30 -11.25
CA GLN A 828 7.56 -29.24 -11.68
C GLN A 828 6.20 -28.57 -11.95
N ARG A 829 5.76 -27.65 -11.07
CA ARG A 829 4.50 -26.89 -11.21
C ARG A 829 4.34 -26.23 -12.58
N TYR A 830 5.43 -25.72 -13.16
CA TYR A 830 5.41 -25.01 -14.44
C TYR A 830 5.90 -25.89 -15.60
N ALA A 831 6.97 -26.67 -15.36
CA ALA A 831 7.61 -27.48 -16.38
C ALA A 831 6.76 -28.67 -16.84
N LEU A 832 5.99 -29.31 -15.94
CA LEU A 832 5.15 -30.44 -16.31
C LEU A 832 3.95 -30.03 -17.18
N PRO A 833 3.19 -28.96 -16.88
CA PRO A 833 2.23 -28.39 -17.82
C PRO A 833 2.83 -28.02 -19.17
N LEU A 834 4.04 -27.42 -19.22
CA LEU A 834 4.73 -27.08 -20.47
C LEU A 834 5.04 -28.34 -21.30
N LEU A 835 5.63 -29.37 -20.69
CA LEU A 835 5.97 -30.63 -21.36
C LEU A 835 4.72 -31.35 -21.87
N ARG A 836 3.61 -31.32 -21.12
CA ARG A 836 2.31 -31.83 -21.56
C ARG A 836 1.78 -31.04 -22.74
N THR A 837 1.86 -29.71 -22.72
CA THR A 837 1.45 -28.85 -23.83
C THR A 837 2.27 -29.12 -25.09
N ALA A 838 3.59 -29.30 -24.97
CA ALA A 838 4.46 -29.65 -26.09
C ALA A 838 4.07 -31.00 -26.72
N ALA A 839 3.88 -32.05 -25.90
CA ALA A 839 3.46 -33.37 -26.38
C ALA A 839 2.07 -33.34 -27.04
N MET A 840 1.12 -32.60 -26.45
CA MET A 840 -0.24 -32.43 -26.98
C MET A 840 -0.24 -31.72 -28.35
N ILE A 841 0.55 -30.65 -28.52
CA ILE A 841 0.69 -29.93 -29.80
C ILE A 841 1.24 -30.87 -30.88
N GLU A 842 2.27 -31.67 -30.57
CA GLU A 842 2.82 -32.66 -31.52
C GLU A 842 1.81 -33.76 -31.87
N ALA A 843 1.03 -34.21 -30.89
CA ALA A 843 -0.03 -35.20 -31.09
C ALA A 843 -1.22 -34.66 -31.91
N ASP A 844 -1.58 -33.38 -31.76
CA ASP A 844 -2.62 -32.71 -32.55
C ASP A 844 -2.23 -32.51 -34.02
N HIS A 845 -0.93 -32.34 -34.31
CA HIS A 845 -0.42 -32.11 -35.67
C HIS A 845 0.13 -33.38 -36.35
N ARG A 846 -0.06 -34.56 -35.74
CA ARG A 846 0.40 -35.86 -36.26
C ARG A 846 -0.21 -36.17 -37.63
N GLY A 847 0.63 -36.43 -38.63
CA GLY A 847 0.23 -36.71 -40.02
C GLY A 847 0.17 -35.48 -40.94
N LEU A 848 0.42 -34.27 -40.43
CA LEU A 848 0.53 -33.07 -41.27
C LEU A 848 1.96 -32.95 -41.85
N PRO A 849 2.14 -32.78 -43.18
CA PRO A 849 3.47 -32.73 -43.79
C PRO A 849 4.41 -31.64 -43.23
N ALA A 850 3.87 -30.53 -42.74
CA ALA A 850 4.63 -29.45 -42.11
C ALA A 850 5.08 -29.76 -40.67
N ALA A 851 4.57 -30.84 -40.06
CA ALA A 851 4.84 -31.24 -38.69
C ALA A 851 5.62 -32.57 -38.58
N GLU A 852 5.80 -33.33 -39.67
CA GLU A 852 6.63 -34.54 -39.65
C GLU A 852 8.13 -34.29 -39.48
N PRO A 853 8.74 -33.24 -40.10
CA PRO A 853 10.13 -32.88 -39.81
C PRO A 853 10.33 -32.61 -38.32
N ASP A 854 11.48 -33.04 -37.79
CA ASP A 854 11.98 -32.76 -36.43
C ASP A 854 11.11 -33.26 -35.25
N ARG A 855 9.96 -33.94 -35.51
CA ARG A 855 9.12 -34.51 -34.44
C ARG A 855 9.86 -35.55 -33.59
N PRO A 856 10.60 -36.54 -34.13
CA PRO A 856 11.30 -37.53 -33.31
C PRO A 856 12.29 -36.88 -32.32
N GLU A 857 12.99 -35.85 -32.77
CA GLU A 857 13.95 -35.06 -31.99
C GLU A 857 13.25 -34.29 -30.85
N LEU A 858 12.09 -33.69 -31.14
CA LEU A 858 11.22 -33.00 -30.17
C LEU A 858 10.64 -33.95 -29.13
N LEU A 859 10.08 -35.10 -29.53
CA LEU A 859 9.56 -36.11 -28.60
C LEU A 859 10.68 -36.67 -27.72
N ALA A 860 11.89 -36.84 -28.28
CA ALA A 860 13.07 -37.19 -27.49
C ALA A 860 13.49 -36.07 -26.52
N LEU A 861 13.36 -34.80 -26.88
CA LEU A 861 13.61 -33.66 -25.99
C LEU A 861 12.62 -33.63 -24.82
N ILE A 862 11.32 -33.77 -25.09
CA ILE A 862 10.27 -33.83 -24.06
C ILE A 862 10.57 -34.96 -23.07
N ARG A 863 10.92 -36.16 -23.55
CA ARG A 863 11.30 -37.31 -22.69
C ARG A 863 12.55 -37.05 -21.86
N ARG A 864 13.58 -36.42 -22.42
CA ARG A 864 14.81 -36.06 -21.67
C ARG A 864 14.47 -35.11 -20.52
N CYS A 865 13.68 -34.08 -20.78
CA CYS A 865 13.23 -33.10 -19.80
C CYS A 865 12.29 -33.70 -18.73
N ALA A 866 11.36 -34.57 -19.11
CA ALA A 866 10.49 -35.25 -18.15
C ALA A 866 11.28 -36.16 -17.20
N LYS A 867 12.31 -36.85 -17.71
CA LYS A 867 13.15 -37.77 -16.93
C LYS A 867 14.02 -37.09 -15.86
N THR A 868 14.29 -35.78 -15.97
CA THR A 868 15.07 -35.04 -14.96
C THR A 868 14.21 -34.48 -13.82
N LEU A 869 12.88 -34.56 -13.91
CA LEU A 869 11.95 -34.01 -12.93
C LEU A 869 11.44 -35.12 -11.96
N PRO A 870 11.69 -35.00 -10.64
CA PRO A 870 11.16 -35.95 -9.67
C PRO A 870 9.63 -35.87 -9.56
N MET A 871 8.95 -37.01 -9.68
CA MET A 871 7.52 -37.16 -9.45
C MET A 871 7.29 -37.65 -8.01
N LEU A 872 7.30 -36.72 -7.05
CA LEU A 872 7.28 -37.03 -5.60
C LEU A 872 5.93 -36.78 -4.92
N VAL A 873 4.98 -36.17 -5.63
CA VAL A 873 3.64 -35.84 -5.12
C VAL A 873 2.57 -36.15 -6.17
N PRO A 874 1.32 -36.45 -5.77
CA PRO A 874 0.30 -37.00 -6.67
C PRO A 874 0.02 -36.17 -7.92
N VAL A 875 0.05 -34.83 -7.82
CA VAL A 875 -0.18 -33.97 -9.00
C VAL A 875 0.95 -34.05 -10.03
N TRP A 876 2.20 -34.20 -9.59
CA TRP A 876 3.33 -34.34 -10.52
C TRP A 876 3.32 -35.72 -11.19
N GLU A 877 3.03 -36.78 -10.42
CA GLU A 877 2.80 -38.13 -10.97
C GLU A 877 1.68 -38.14 -12.03
N ALA A 878 0.55 -37.50 -11.73
CA ALA A 878 -0.58 -37.39 -12.66
C ALA A 878 -0.21 -36.67 -13.96
N PHE A 879 0.53 -35.55 -13.88
CA PHE A 879 1.08 -34.91 -15.08
C PHE A 879 2.09 -35.79 -15.82
N GLY A 880 2.93 -36.57 -15.12
CA GLY A 880 3.84 -37.54 -15.71
C GLY A 880 3.10 -38.57 -16.57
N VAL A 881 2.06 -39.20 -16.03
CA VAL A 881 1.22 -40.16 -16.77
C VAL A 881 0.49 -39.51 -17.95
N PHE A 882 0.03 -38.26 -17.82
CA PHE A 882 -0.59 -37.53 -18.93
C PHE A 882 0.43 -37.18 -20.04
N ILE A 883 1.67 -36.83 -19.68
CA ILE A 883 2.76 -36.66 -20.66
C ILE A 883 3.05 -37.98 -21.38
N GLU A 884 3.09 -39.12 -20.69
CA GLU A 884 3.24 -40.44 -21.32
C GLU A 884 2.12 -40.74 -22.33
N ALA A 885 0.86 -40.44 -21.98
CA ALA A 885 -0.29 -40.66 -22.85
C ALA A 885 -0.23 -39.77 -24.11
N GLU A 886 0.10 -38.47 -23.98
CA GLU A 886 0.25 -37.57 -25.12
C GLU A 886 1.48 -37.91 -26.00
N LEU A 887 2.58 -38.40 -25.41
CA LEU A 887 3.73 -38.88 -26.16
C LEU A 887 3.40 -40.15 -26.98
N ALA A 888 2.73 -41.13 -26.37
CA ALA A 888 2.24 -42.31 -27.09
C ALA A 888 1.26 -41.91 -28.21
N ARG A 889 0.42 -40.91 -27.97
CA ARG A 889 -0.50 -40.35 -28.97
C ARG A 889 0.25 -39.66 -30.11
N ALA A 890 1.31 -38.89 -29.84
CA ALA A 890 2.15 -38.30 -30.88
C ALA A 890 2.83 -39.35 -31.79
N GLU A 891 3.07 -40.55 -31.27
CA GLU A 891 3.67 -41.68 -31.99
C GLU A 891 2.63 -42.63 -32.63
N GLY A 892 1.34 -42.49 -32.29
CA GLY A 892 0.29 -43.41 -32.75
C GLY A 892 0.30 -44.77 -32.06
N THR A 893 0.83 -44.82 -30.83
CA THR A 893 0.94 -46.01 -29.98
C THR A 893 0.08 -45.93 -28.71
N ASP A 894 -0.74 -44.88 -28.57
CA ASP A 894 -1.65 -44.73 -27.44
C ASP A 894 -2.70 -45.85 -27.38
N THR A 895 -3.17 -46.11 -26.17
CA THR A 895 -4.18 -47.14 -25.90
C THR A 895 -5.15 -46.61 -24.84
N PRO A 896 -6.36 -47.20 -24.71
CA PRO A 896 -7.29 -46.83 -23.65
C PRO A 896 -6.73 -46.98 -22.23
N ASP A 897 -5.69 -47.79 -22.01
CA ASP A 897 -5.01 -47.93 -20.71
C ASP A 897 -4.21 -46.67 -20.33
N HIS A 898 -3.49 -46.06 -21.27
CA HIS A 898 -2.74 -44.82 -21.02
C HIS A 898 -3.67 -43.71 -20.50
N TRP A 899 -4.83 -43.58 -21.13
CA TRP A 899 -5.85 -42.60 -20.77
C TRP A 899 -6.61 -42.97 -19.49
N ALA A 900 -6.85 -44.26 -19.23
CA ALA A 900 -7.43 -44.73 -17.98
C ALA A 900 -6.52 -44.41 -16.78
N ARG A 901 -5.21 -44.69 -16.87
CA ARG A 901 -4.23 -44.34 -15.84
C ARG A 901 -4.16 -42.84 -15.61
N ALA A 902 -4.21 -42.02 -16.66
CA ALA A 902 -4.25 -40.57 -16.53
C ALA A 902 -5.53 -40.08 -15.83
N ALA A 903 -6.69 -40.67 -16.14
CA ALA A 903 -7.96 -40.33 -15.50
C ALA A 903 -8.01 -40.74 -14.02
N GLU A 904 -7.45 -41.90 -13.68
CA GLU A 904 -7.30 -42.38 -12.30
C GLU A 904 -6.40 -41.43 -11.49
N ALA A 905 -5.24 -41.05 -12.03
CA ALA A 905 -4.30 -40.16 -11.34
C ALA A 905 -4.83 -38.72 -11.16
N PHE A 906 -5.62 -38.19 -12.11
CA PHE A 906 -6.25 -36.88 -11.99
C PHE A 906 -7.55 -36.86 -11.17
N GLY A 907 -8.23 -38.00 -11.02
CA GLY A 907 -9.49 -38.15 -10.30
C GLY A 907 -9.53 -37.50 -8.90
N PRO A 908 -8.57 -37.79 -8.00
CA PRO A 908 -8.57 -37.24 -6.64
C PRO A 908 -8.06 -35.78 -6.53
N LEU A 909 -7.61 -35.17 -7.62
CA LEU A 909 -6.92 -33.85 -7.59
C LEU A 909 -7.85 -32.65 -7.77
N PHE A 910 -9.17 -32.86 -7.92
CA PHE A 910 -10.16 -31.80 -8.16
C PHE A 910 -9.81 -30.86 -9.33
N ARG A 911 -9.23 -31.40 -10.41
CA ARG A 911 -8.79 -30.66 -11.61
C ARG A 911 -9.69 -30.93 -12.82
N PRO A 912 -10.92 -30.37 -12.87
CA PRO A 912 -11.95 -30.75 -13.84
C PRO A 912 -11.57 -30.44 -15.29
N TYR A 913 -10.78 -29.39 -15.54
CA TYR A 913 -10.38 -29.02 -16.90
C TYR A 913 -9.42 -30.07 -17.51
N GLN A 914 -8.37 -30.45 -16.78
CA GLN A 914 -7.44 -31.49 -17.17
C GLN A 914 -8.14 -32.85 -17.30
N LEU A 915 -9.03 -33.19 -16.37
CA LEU A 915 -9.81 -34.42 -16.41
C LEU A 915 -10.77 -34.47 -17.62
N ALA A 916 -11.38 -33.35 -18.01
CA ALA A 916 -12.19 -33.25 -19.22
C ALA A 916 -11.37 -33.44 -20.51
N GLN A 917 -10.15 -32.87 -20.56
CA GLN A 917 -9.20 -33.11 -21.67
C GLN A 917 -8.83 -34.60 -21.76
N ILE A 918 -8.57 -35.26 -20.63
CA ILE A 918 -8.27 -36.70 -20.58
C ILE A 918 -9.49 -37.52 -21.02
N HIS A 919 -10.70 -37.22 -20.54
CA HIS A 919 -11.93 -37.91 -20.96
C HIS A 919 -12.18 -37.81 -22.48
N HIS A 920 -11.91 -36.64 -23.08
CA HIS A 920 -12.00 -36.44 -24.53
C HIS A 920 -11.04 -37.38 -25.30
N ARG A 921 -9.76 -37.43 -24.90
CA ARG A 921 -8.76 -38.31 -25.56
C ARG A 921 -8.99 -39.79 -25.27
N TRP A 922 -9.46 -40.13 -24.08
CA TRP A 922 -9.83 -41.51 -23.75
C TRP A 922 -10.96 -42.01 -24.65
N ALA A 923 -11.99 -41.18 -24.87
CA ALA A 923 -13.06 -41.49 -25.81
C ALA A 923 -12.54 -41.64 -27.25
N GLU A 924 -11.62 -40.78 -27.69
CA GLU A 924 -10.97 -40.88 -29.01
C GLU A 924 -10.29 -42.25 -29.22
N SER A 925 -9.48 -42.69 -28.23
CA SER A 925 -8.78 -43.98 -28.25
C SER A 925 -9.76 -45.18 -28.16
N LEU A 926 -10.81 -45.08 -27.35
CA LEU A 926 -11.85 -46.11 -27.23
C LEU A 926 -12.71 -46.26 -28.50
N LEU A 927 -12.95 -45.19 -29.27
CA LEU A 927 -13.73 -45.25 -30.51
C LEU A 927 -13.08 -46.06 -31.62
N ILE A 928 -11.75 -46.21 -31.58
CA ILE A 928 -10.97 -47.05 -32.49
C ILE A 928 -10.99 -48.52 -32.03
N THR A 929 -11.32 -48.78 -30.76
CA THR A 929 -11.33 -50.12 -30.15
C THR A 929 -12.70 -50.81 -30.30
N PRO A 930 -12.78 -52.03 -30.87
CA PRO A 930 -14.04 -52.74 -31.03
C PRO A 930 -14.79 -52.99 -29.70
N GLY A 931 -16.09 -52.67 -29.67
CA GLY A 931 -16.98 -52.93 -28.53
C GLY A 931 -17.04 -51.81 -27.47
N CYS A 932 -16.16 -50.80 -27.52
CA CYS A 932 -16.03 -49.79 -26.46
C CYS A 932 -16.92 -48.54 -26.60
N ARG A 933 -17.86 -48.53 -27.56
CA ARG A 933 -18.64 -47.34 -27.95
C ARG A 933 -19.46 -46.71 -26.81
N SER A 934 -20.07 -47.51 -25.94
CA SER A 934 -20.87 -47.03 -24.80
C SER A 934 -20.02 -46.25 -23.80
N THR A 935 -18.85 -46.79 -23.43
CA THR A 935 -17.90 -46.12 -22.54
C THR A 935 -17.38 -44.82 -23.16
N ALA A 936 -17.05 -44.82 -24.46
CA ALA A 936 -16.66 -43.60 -25.16
C ALA A 936 -17.77 -42.54 -25.17
N THR A 937 -19.04 -42.92 -25.40
CA THR A 937 -20.20 -42.00 -25.30
C THR A 937 -20.29 -41.37 -23.91
N ALA A 938 -20.21 -42.16 -22.84
CA ALA A 938 -20.28 -41.65 -21.47
C ALA A 938 -19.14 -40.68 -21.13
N LEU A 939 -17.93 -40.93 -21.65
CA LEU A 939 -16.77 -40.05 -21.49
C LEU A 939 -16.93 -38.73 -22.26
N LEU A 940 -17.49 -38.76 -23.48
CA LEU A 940 -17.78 -37.54 -24.25
C LEU A 940 -18.83 -36.67 -23.55
N HIS A 941 -19.90 -37.24 -22.99
CA HIS A 941 -20.87 -36.46 -22.20
C HIS A 941 -20.21 -35.81 -20.97
N ARG A 942 -19.37 -36.54 -20.22
CA ARG A 942 -18.62 -35.98 -19.08
C ARG A 942 -17.67 -34.85 -19.48
N ALA A 943 -16.99 -35.00 -20.63
CA ALA A 943 -16.11 -33.97 -21.16
C ALA A 943 -16.90 -32.73 -21.60
N GLN A 944 -18.02 -32.91 -22.30
CA GLN A 944 -18.90 -31.83 -22.75
C GLN A 944 -19.53 -31.06 -21.57
N GLU A 945 -20.06 -31.77 -20.57
CA GLU A 945 -20.64 -31.16 -19.36
C GLU A 945 -19.61 -30.31 -18.61
N ALA A 946 -18.40 -30.85 -18.42
CA ALA A 946 -17.30 -30.12 -17.80
C ALA A 946 -16.86 -28.90 -18.63
N ALA A 947 -16.67 -29.06 -19.94
CA ALA A 947 -16.27 -27.97 -20.83
C ALA A 947 -17.33 -26.85 -20.86
N GLY A 948 -18.61 -27.21 -20.95
CA GLY A 948 -19.75 -26.28 -20.92
C GLY A 948 -19.85 -25.53 -19.59
N ARG A 949 -19.74 -26.22 -18.45
CA ARG A 949 -19.76 -25.61 -17.10
C ARG A 949 -18.60 -24.64 -16.88
N LEU A 950 -17.43 -24.92 -17.44
CA LEU A 950 -16.25 -24.05 -17.35
C LEU A 950 -16.32 -22.85 -18.33
N GLY A 951 -17.02 -23.00 -19.46
CA GLY A 951 -16.91 -22.07 -20.60
C GLY A 951 -15.67 -22.33 -21.48
N ALA A 952 -15.15 -23.56 -21.46
CA ALA A 952 -13.97 -23.98 -22.20
C ALA A 952 -14.28 -24.25 -23.69
N ARG A 953 -14.64 -23.20 -24.44
CA ARG A 953 -15.12 -23.28 -25.85
C ARG A 953 -14.25 -24.19 -26.74
N PRO A 954 -12.90 -24.08 -26.78
CA PRO A 954 -12.10 -24.93 -27.66
C PRO A 954 -12.20 -26.43 -27.33
N LEU A 955 -12.41 -26.79 -26.06
CA LEU A 955 -12.57 -28.17 -25.64
C LEU A 955 -13.98 -28.70 -25.96
N ALA A 956 -15.02 -27.89 -25.77
CA ALA A 956 -16.38 -28.24 -26.16
C ALA A 956 -16.47 -28.49 -27.68
N GLU A 957 -15.92 -27.57 -28.49
CA GLU A 957 -15.85 -27.72 -29.95
C GLU A 957 -15.08 -28.99 -30.37
N ALA A 958 -13.97 -29.32 -29.71
CA ALA A 958 -13.22 -30.56 -29.98
C ALA A 958 -14.03 -31.83 -29.63
N VAL A 959 -14.75 -31.83 -28.50
CA VAL A 959 -15.63 -32.92 -28.06
C VAL A 959 -16.79 -33.11 -29.04
N GLU A 960 -17.45 -32.01 -29.45
CA GLU A 960 -18.53 -32.01 -30.45
C GLU A 960 -18.05 -32.53 -31.82
N GLN A 961 -16.89 -32.07 -32.29
CA GLN A 961 -16.30 -32.54 -33.55
C GLN A 961 -15.95 -34.03 -33.51
N LEU A 962 -15.51 -34.57 -32.37
CA LEU A 962 -15.25 -35.99 -32.19
C LEU A 962 -16.56 -36.79 -32.13
N ALA A 963 -17.56 -36.32 -31.38
CA ALA A 963 -18.88 -36.93 -31.31
C ALA A 963 -19.57 -36.98 -32.68
N ALA A 964 -19.53 -35.88 -33.45
CA ALA A 964 -20.05 -35.81 -34.81
C ALA A 964 -19.36 -36.80 -35.76
N ARG A 965 -18.02 -36.88 -35.75
CA ARG A 965 -17.24 -37.89 -36.50
C ARG A 965 -17.63 -39.32 -36.10
N ALA A 966 -17.88 -39.56 -34.81
CA ALA A 966 -18.32 -40.85 -34.28
C ALA A 966 -19.82 -41.15 -34.47
N ARG A 967 -20.62 -40.19 -34.95
CA ARG A 967 -22.11 -40.23 -34.98
C ARG A 967 -22.71 -40.51 -33.60
N ILE A 968 -22.21 -39.81 -32.58
CA ILE A 968 -22.73 -39.82 -31.21
C ILE A 968 -23.48 -38.49 -31.01
N THR A 969 -24.73 -38.58 -30.56
CA THR A 969 -25.56 -37.43 -30.19
C THR A 969 -25.23 -37.01 -28.75
N LEU A 970 -25.07 -35.72 -28.50
CA LEU A 970 -24.73 -35.17 -27.17
C LEU A 970 -25.94 -34.52 -26.45
N ASP A 971 -27.15 -34.62 -27.02
CA ASP A 971 -28.37 -33.97 -26.55
C ASP A 971 -28.78 -34.38 -25.12
N ASP A 972 -29.13 -33.35 -24.33
CA ASP A 972 -29.75 -33.23 -22.99
C ASP A 972 -29.78 -34.44 -22.00
N PRO A 973 -29.48 -34.23 -20.69
CA PRO A 973 -29.21 -35.31 -19.71
C PRO A 973 -30.49 -35.97 -19.14
N GLY A 974 -31.38 -36.45 -20.01
CA GLY A 974 -32.72 -36.94 -19.66
C GLY A 974 -33.05 -38.43 -19.93
N ALA A 975 -32.22 -39.17 -20.66
CA ALA A 975 -32.42 -40.61 -20.95
C ALA A 975 -31.05 -41.31 -21.11
N ALA A 976 -30.74 -42.46 -20.50
CA ALA A 976 -31.53 -43.68 -20.35
C ALA A 976 -31.18 -44.47 -19.04
N PRO A 977 -31.84 -45.61 -18.71
CA PRO A 977 -31.98 -46.08 -17.32
C PRO A 977 -31.03 -47.19 -16.84
N GLY A 978 -30.66 -47.13 -15.55
CA GLY A 978 -30.05 -48.22 -14.75
C GLY A 978 -28.54 -48.42 -14.96
N SER A 979 -27.69 -48.63 -13.94
CA SER A 979 -27.94 -48.82 -12.51
C SER A 979 -26.71 -48.44 -11.65
N ASP A 980 -26.96 -47.72 -10.56
CA ASP A 980 -26.24 -47.73 -9.27
C ASP A 980 -24.72 -48.06 -9.23
N ALA A 981 -23.87 -47.03 -9.20
CA ALA A 981 -22.55 -47.05 -8.58
C ALA A 981 -21.96 -45.64 -8.36
N GLY A 982 -21.98 -45.15 -7.11
CA GLY A 982 -20.92 -44.26 -6.57
C GLY A 982 -21.02 -42.74 -6.83
N ILE A 983 -21.56 -42.03 -5.83
CA ILE A 983 -21.35 -40.60 -5.52
C ILE A 983 -21.96 -39.58 -6.51
N HIS A 984 -23.07 -38.97 -6.08
CA HIS A 984 -23.74 -37.87 -6.78
C HIS A 984 -23.00 -36.51 -6.62
N PRO A 985 -22.69 -35.80 -7.72
CA PRO A 985 -22.43 -34.37 -7.67
C PRO A 985 -23.76 -33.61 -7.61
N SER A 986 -24.02 -32.87 -6.53
CA SER A 986 -25.17 -31.96 -6.43
C SER A 986 -24.86 -30.72 -5.57
N VAL A 987 -23.91 -29.92 -6.06
CA VAL A 987 -23.83 -28.49 -5.77
C VAL A 987 -23.80 -27.78 -7.12
N LEU A 988 -24.50 -26.64 -7.21
CA LEU A 988 -24.78 -25.78 -8.39
C LEU A 988 -26.16 -25.98 -9.05
N ALA A 989 -27.12 -25.17 -8.58
CA ALA A 989 -28.15 -24.56 -9.42
C ALA A 989 -28.29 -23.08 -8.98
N PRO A 990 -28.43 -22.11 -9.91
CA PRO A 990 -28.39 -20.69 -9.58
C PRO A 990 -29.76 -20.17 -9.09
N ALA A 991 -29.74 -19.20 -8.18
CA ALA A 991 -30.94 -18.41 -7.85
C ALA A 991 -31.06 -17.23 -8.82
N SER A 992 -32.13 -17.19 -9.60
CA SER A 992 -32.49 -16.08 -10.48
C SER A 992 -33.07 -14.89 -9.70
N ALA A 993 -32.95 -13.69 -10.27
CA ALA A 993 -33.41 -12.44 -9.67
C ALA A 993 -34.90 -12.40 -9.29
N ALA A 994 -35.20 -11.69 -8.19
CA ALA A 994 -36.49 -11.07 -7.91
C ALA A 994 -36.24 -9.79 -7.09
N ASP A 995 -36.76 -8.65 -7.56
CA ASP A 995 -36.62 -7.35 -6.88
C ASP A 995 -37.41 -7.28 -5.56
N GLY A 996 -36.86 -6.59 -4.56
CA GLY A 996 -37.52 -6.27 -3.30
C GLY A 996 -36.58 -5.56 -2.32
N PRO A 997 -36.89 -4.35 -1.81
CA PRO A 997 -35.91 -3.53 -1.09
C PRO A 997 -35.80 -3.88 0.40
N GLY A 998 -34.59 -3.73 0.94
CA GLY A 998 -34.32 -3.69 2.38
C GLY A 998 -33.69 -4.96 2.95
N ARG A 999 -32.36 -4.99 3.00
CA ARG A 999 -31.57 -5.86 3.90
C ARG A 999 -30.48 -4.99 4.58
N PRO A 1000 -30.12 -5.23 5.86
CA PRO A 1000 -29.18 -4.37 6.59
C PRO A 1000 -27.74 -4.46 6.03
N PRO A 1001 -26.81 -3.60 6.50
CA PRO A 1001 -25.39 -3.71 6.17
C PRO A 1001 -24.86 -5.10 6.54
N ALA A 1002 -23.86 -5.58 5.79
CA ALA A 1002 -23.15 -6.80 6.14
C ALA A 1002 -22.34 -6.57 7.43
N GLU A 1003 -22.57 -7.42 8.44
CA GLU A 1003 -21.67 -7.56 9.57
C GLU A 1003 -20.38 -8.25 9.08
N GLU A 1004 -19.24 -7.90 9.68
CA GLU A 1004 -17.94 -8.48 9.32
C GLU A 1004 -17.95 -10.00 9.61
N GLU A 1005 -17.86 -10.83 8.56
CA GLU A 1005 -17.82 -12.29 8.71
C GLU A 1005 -16.43 -12.74 9.23
N ASP A 1006 -16.44 -13.63 10.22
CA ASP A 1006 -15.26 -14.21 10.88
C ASP A 1006 -14.26 -14.83 9.85
N PRO A 1007 -12.93 -14.59 9.97
CA PRO A 1007 -11.88 -15.24 9.16
C PRO A 1007 -12.11 -16.73 8.88
N ALA A 1008 -12.55 -17.45 9.92
CA ALA A 1008 -12.85 -18.87 9.86
C ALA A 1008 -14.04 -19.15 8.92
N ILE A 1009 -15.07 -18.31 8.94
CA ILE A 1009 -16.28 -18.46 8.13
C ILE A 1009 -15.94 -18.31 6.63
N ALA A 1010 -15.09 -17.35 6.27
CA ALA A 1010 -14.64 -17.16 4.88
C ALA A 1010 -13.73 -18.30 4.41
N ALA A 1011 -12.66 -18.61 5.14
CA ALA A 1011 -11.73 -19.68 4.78
C ALA A 1011 -12.40 -21.08 4.78
N VAL A 1012 -13.42 -21.31 5.62
CA VAL A 1012 -14.20 -22.56 5.63
C VAL A 1012 -15.27 -22.55 4.51
N ALA A 1013 -15.81 -21.39 4.12
CA ALA A 1013 -16.68 -21.26 2.94
C ALA A 1013 -15.97 -21.60 1.63
N SER A 1014 -14.64 -21.43 1.55
CA SER A 1014 -13.83 -21.82 0.39
C SER A 1014 -13.95 -23.31 0.03
N PHE A 1015 -14.19 -24.18 1.01
CA PHE A 1015 -14.49 -25.61 0.81
C PHE A 1015 -15.95 -25.87 0.38
N GLY A 1016 -16.72 -24.84 0.03
CA GLY A 1016 -18.13 -24.93 -0.31
C GLY A 1016 -19.05 -25.31 0.86
N LEU A 1017 -18.57 -25.18 2.10
CA LEU A 1017 -19.34 -25.49 3.31
C LEU A 1017 -20.36 -24.38 3.58
N THR A 1018 -21.64 -24.76 3.69
CA THR A 1018 -22.71 -23.83 4.10
C THR A 1018 -22.49 -23.37 5.54
N PRO A 1019 -22.94 -22.18 5.98
CA PRO A 1019 -22.72 -21.69 7.35
C PRO A 1019 -23.07 -22.73 8.43
N ARG A 1020 -24.11 -23.53 8.20
CA ARG A 1020 -24.51 -24.60 9.11
C ARG A 1020 -23.59 -25.82 9.13
N GLU A 1021 -22.95 -26.13 8.01
CA GLU A 1021 -21.89 -27.14 7.93
C GLU A 1021 -20.59 -26.62 8.54
N GLN A 1022 -20.31 -25.31 8.51
CA GLN A 1022 -19.18 -24.70 9.21
C GLN A 1022 -19.31 -24.84 10.73
N ASP A 1023 -20.48 -24.52 11.31
CA ASP A 1023 -20.78 -24.77 12.73
C ASP A 1023 -20.51 -26.22 13.13
N VAL A 1024 -20.98 -27.16 12.31
CA VAL A 1024 -20.77 -28.60 12.54
C VAL A 1024 -19.29 -28.96 12.39
N HIS A 1025 -18.56 -28.38 11.44
CA HIS A 1025 -17.14 -28.64 11.22
C HIS A 1025 -16.27 -28.09 12.35
N ARG A 1026 -16.58 -26.90 12.88
CA ARG A 1026 -15.97 -26.32 14.10
C ARG A 1026 -16.09 -27.28 15.28
N LEU A 1027 -17.27 -27.85 15.51
CA LEU A 1027 -17.48 -28.83 16.59
C LEU A 1027 -16.88 -30.22 16.28
N VAL A 1028 -16.75 -30.61 15.00
CA VAL A 1028 -15.98 -31.80 14.59
C VAL A 1028 -14.50 -31.62 14.95
N ALA A 1029 -13.91 -30.46 14.68
CA ALA A 1029 -12.54 -30.12 15.04
C ALA A 1029 -12.35 -30.11 16.57
N ALA A 1030 -13.30 -29.57 17.34
CA ALA A 1030 -13.31 -29.68 18.81
C ALA A 1030 -13.51 -31.11 19.37
N GLY A 1031 -13.56 -32.14 18.52
CA GLY A 1031 -13.70 -33.54 18.93
C GLY A 1031 -15.09 -33.92 19.46
N HIS A 1032 -16.12 -33.10 19.24
CA HIS A 1032 -17.48 -33.41 19.68
C HIS A 1032 -18.04 -34.60 18.89
N THR A 1033 -18.96 -35.36 19.50
CA THR A 1033 -19.68 -36.47 18.84
C THR A 1033 -20.95 -35.96 18.17
N ASN A 1034 -21.57 -36.72 17.25
CA ASN A 1034 -22.85 -36.34 16.64
C ASN A 1034 -23.96 -36.07 17.68
N ARG A 1035 -23.88 -36.66 18.88
CA ARG A 1035 -24.78 -36.36 20.00
C ARG A 1035 -24.49 -34.99 20.62
N LYS A 1036 -23.22 -34.68 20.92
CA LYS A 1036 -22.83 -33.36 21.42
C LYS A 1036 -23.14 -32.24 20.42
N ILE A 1037 -22.82 -32.43 19.14
CA ILE A 1037 -23.15 -31.47 18.06
C ILE A 1037 -24.65 -31.24 17.96
N ALA A 1038 -25.46 -32.29 18.10
CA ALA A 1038 -26.91 -32.19 18.13
C ALA A 1038 -27.44 -31.40 19.35
N GLU A 1039 -26.87 -31.65 20.53
CA GLU A 1039 -27.21 -30.96 21.78
C GLU A 1039 -26.84 -29.46 21.72
N GLU A 1040 -25.68 -29.14 21.14
CA GLU A 1040 -25.09 -27.79 21.13
C GLU A 1040 -25.63 -26.89 20.00
N LEU A 1041 -25.92 -27.47 18.83
CA LEU A 1041 -26.55 -26.76 17.72
C LEU A 1041 -28.08 -26.86 17.70
N PHE A 1042 -28.70 -27.52 18.68
CA PHE A 1042 -30.16 -27.75 18.76
C PHE A 1042 -30.74 -28.46 17.52
N ILE A 1043 -30.07 -29.50 17.03
CA ILE A 1043 -30.51 -30.33 15.87
C ILE A 1043 -30.60 -31.81 16.26
N SER A 1044 -31.17 -32.67 15.40
CA SER A 1044 -31.17 -34.11 15.69
C SER A 1044 -29.79 -34.75 15.45
N PRO A 1045 -29.40 -35.82 16.18
CA PRO A 1045 -28.17 -36.56 15.91
C PRO A 1045 -28.08 -37.14 14.49
N LYS A 1046 -29.23 -37.41 13.86
CA LYS A 1046 -29.30 -37.83 12.45
C LYS A 1046 -28.99 -36.66 11.50
N THR A 1047 -29.48 -35.45 11.81
CA THR A 1047 -29.16 -34.22 11.06
C THR A 1047 -27.68 -33.88 11.18
N ALA A 1048 -27.11 -33.93 12.38
CA ALA A 1048 -25.67 -33.76 12.60
C ALA A 1048 -24.85 -34.79 11.80
N SER A 1049 -25.30 -36.05 11.74
CA SER A 1049 -24.64 -37.08 10.92
C SER A 1049 -24.70 -36.78 9.42
N VAL A 1050 -25.78 -36.19 8.90
CA VAL A 1050 -25.90 -35.82 7.48
C VAL A 1050 -24.96 -34.64 7.17
N HIS A 1051 -24.93 -33.60 8.01
CA HIS A 1051 -23.96 -32.51 7.84
C HIS A 1051 -22.52 -33.02 7.86
N VAL A 1052 -22.16 -33.91 8.79
CA VAL A 1052 -20.82 -34.54 8.81
C VAL A 1052 -20.55 -35.27 7.50
N SER A 1053 -21.46 -36.09 6.97
CA SER A 1053 -21.26 -36.76 5.68
C SER A 1053 -21.08 -35.77 4.51
N ASN A 1054 -21.81 -34.66 4.48
CA ASN A 1054 -21.63 -33.61 3.48
C ASN A 1054 -20.26 -32.92 3.62
N ILE A 1055 -19.84 -32.63 4.86
CA ILE A 1055 -18.53 -32.02 5.17
C ILE A 1055 -17.39 -32.91 4.68
N LEU A 1056 -17.46 -34.23 4.93
CA LEU A 1056 -16.46 -35.19 4.44
C LEU A 1056 -16.34 -35.14 2.90
N ALA A 1057 -17.48 -35.15 2.19
CA ALA A 1057 -17.52 -35.10 0.74
C ALA A 1057 -16.96 -33.77 0.17
N LYS A 1058 -17.30 -32.63 0.81
CA LYS A 1058 -16.87 -31.29 0.38
C LYS A 1058 -15.39 -31.01 0.67
N LEU A 1059 -14.87 -31.54 1.77
CA LEU A 1059 -13.45 -31.45 2.14
C LEU A 1059 -12.56 -32.50 1.42
N GLY A 1060 -13.16 -33.46 0.69
CA GLY A 1060 -12.43 -34.52 0.01
C GLY A 1060 -11.77 -35.56 0.95
N VAL A 1061 -12.28 -35.71 2.17
CA VAL A 1061 -11.70 -36.58 3.21
C VAL A 1061 -12.58 -37.79 3.52
N SER A 1062 -11.96 -38.90 3.91
CA SER A 1062 -12.65 -40.20 4.09
C SER A 1062 -13.19 -40.42 5.51
N SER A 1063 -12.68 -39.71 6.51
CA SER A 1063 -13.08 -39.89 7.91
C SER A 1063 -13.27 -38.59 8.69
N ARG A 1064 -14.07 -38.66 9.78
CA ARG A 1064 -14.23 -37.55 10.74
C ARG A 1064 -12.89 -37.11 11.32
N GLY A 1065 -11.97 -38.07 11.53
CA GLY A 1065 -10.62 -37.80 12.04
C GLY A 1065 -9.82 -36.94 11.06
N GLU A 1066 -9.88 -37.26 9.77
CA GLU A 1066 -9.25 -36.44 8.72
C GLU A 1066 -9.89 -35.04 8.62
N ALA A 1067 -11.21 -34.90 8.74
CA ALA A 1067 -11.85 -33.58 8.74
C ALA A 1067 -11.41 -32.68 9.92
N ALA A 1068 -11.25 -33.27 11.11
CA ALA A 1068 -10.71 -32.58 12.28
C ALA A 1068 -9.21 -32.27 12.11
N ALA A 1069 -8.43 -33.24 11.62
CA ALA A 1069 -7.00 -33.05 11.34
C ALA A 1069 -6.75 -31.97 10.28
N LEU A 1070 -7.58 -31.90 9.23
CA LEU A 1070 -7.55 -30.86 8.21
C LEU A 1070 -7.80 -29.47 8.82
N ALA A 1071 -8.84 -29.35 9.66
CA ALA A 1071 -9.15 -28.10 10.36
C ALA A 1071 -8.01 -27.64 11.28
N HIS A 1072 -7.37 -28.56 12.01
CA HIS A 1072 -6.21 -28.24 12.85
C HIS A 1072 -4.95 -27.92 12.02
N ARG A 1073 -4.71 -28.65 10.93
CA ARG A 1073 -3.54 -28.46 10.05
C ARG A 1073 -3.56 -27.10 9.36
N LEU A 1074 -4.72 -26.70 8.87
CA LEU A 1074 -4.96 -25.40 8.22
C LEU A 1074 -5.25 -24.27 9.21
N ARG A 1075 -5.49 -24.62 10.49
CA ARG A 1075 -5.86 -23.71 11.57
C ARG A 1075 -7.10 -22.87 11.24
N LEU A 1076 -8.12 -23.54 10.69
CA LEU A 1076 -9.39 -22.92 10.30
C LEU A 1076 -10.20 -22.39 11.50
N TYR A 1077 -9.87 -22.82 12.71
CA TYR A 1077 -10.52 -22.39 13.94
C TYR A 1077 -9.46 -22.12 15.02
N PRO A 1078 -9.65 -21.11 15.89
CA PRO A 1078 -8.79 -20.92 17.06
C PRO A 1078 -8.82 -22.15 17.96
N ALA A 1079 -7.70 -22.44 18.63
CA ALA A 1079 -7.62 -23.51 19.61
C ALA A 1079 -8.49 -23.19 20.83
N ALA A 1080 -9.30 -24.16 21.27
CA ALA A 1080 -10.21 -24.05 22.41
C ALA A 1080 -9.51 -24.35 23.76
#